data_AF-A0A8H5NCX9-F1
#
_entry.id   AF-A0A8H5NCX9-F1
#
_cell.length_a   1.000
_cell.length_b   1.000
_cell.length_c   1.000
_cell.angle_alpha   90.00
_cell.angle_beta   90.00
_cell.angle_gamma   90.00
#
_symmetry.space_group_name_H-M   'P 1'
#
loop_
_entity.id
_entity.type
_entity.pdbx_description
1 polymer ?
#
loop_
_entity_poly.entity_id
_entity_poly.type
_entity_poly.pdbx_seq_one_letter_code
_entity_poly.pdbx_strand_id
1 'polypeptide(L)'
;MDLPILPPGACNSHMHCFDPERYPFKTTRAYTPQPAVLKDLVQNSKADNLMLVQATIEDGYAGLLEHLQQYRDQFPHKHARGTIFWDPGNSGLKSLTEFEFEKLHSAGVRSVRIHGSYGGSGDDVSWVIQQFLDVASHCPLRRYNWSISAQLPLATWSSIAETLSSHPNLKDIPIIIDHNASATPSSINTPEFTSLLDLLSPNIYIKLGALHRRSKQISQMGHIIKAIANTAPDSILWGSDWPHCNAAIRGLTPTPPLDVDTDLELGLLRDWLTDEQWERMLVLNPERSQADDVTVLKYTGEEVENVPTKQLTLLATYRSYTPEFSKETEAQLVRKIDLRLLPLIVTIYLFNYLDRNSITQARLYGLQEDTHVKGATYQTAISIFSAGYIMMQLPSTMIMTKMQPHIFLPGCIILWACVSACTAATSSPAGLLVVRFILGVVEAPFFPGAIYYLSTWYTKKELGIRMALLVCGILLSNCFAGLISAGILSGMAGVGHLAAWRWLFILEGLATIVIGVVAFFLLPDYPGTTSWLTEEERVVGQGRLAVDAGSEEILGEEEIAMKQAILSAVHDYRVWLFACLQMSTTASISFSHFFPTLIKQLGFKNNTIVLLLTAPPYLFSFIWALSFAWDADRRQKRSPHAAISGLTAIAATIALVAITDQKWSRYALTFLVSAGTFGIYSTTYPWLSSTIVQPRVKRAASIGIANTLANSASLFANYFWLDQYGPDFRVSWACILAFQGLGFACIMAVRYSLKRANKAFDELSATVDETSEEGVNRLDKDSQRAVLNGFRFIT
;
A
#
# COMPACT_ATOMS: atom_id res chain seq x y z
N MET A 1 42.39 36.53 4.50
CA MET A 1 41.85 35.44 3.67
C MET A 1 40.40 35.79 3.40
N ASP A 2 39.95 35.64 2.16
CA ASP A 2 38.52 35.75 1.87
C ASP A 2 37.79 34.59 2.56
N LEU A 3 36.64 34.90 3.15
CA LEU A 3 35.79 33.92 3.83
C LEU A 3 35.43 32.77 2.87
N PRO A 4 35.65 31.50 3.23
CA PRO A 4 35.26 30.39 2.37
C PRO A 4 33.72 30.36 2.26
N ILE A 5 33.22 30.37 1.03
CA ILE A 5 31.80 30.22 0.75
C ILE A 5 31.40 28.78 1.11
N LEU A 6 30.44 28.62 2.03
CA LEU A 6 29.92 27.30 2.36
C LEU A 6 28.98 26.82 1.24
N PRO A 7 28.99 25.51 0.91
CA PRO A 7 28.04 24.94 -0.03
C PRO A 7 26.60 25.09 0.49
N PRO A 8 25.60 25.22 -0.40
CA PRO A 8 24.19 25.23 0.02
C PRO A 8 23.83 23.99 0.82
N GLY A 9 23.09 24.16 1.91
CA GLY A 9 22.72 23.05 2.79
C GLY A 9 23.82 22.60 3.75
N ALA A 10 24.93 23.35 3.84
CA ALA A 10 25.99 23.10 4.81
C ALA A 10 25.42 22.99 6.23
N CYS A 11 25.96 22.04 7.01
CA CYS A 11 25.53 21.73 8.35
C CYS A 11 26.64 21.98 9.37
N ASN A 12 26.32 22.69 10.44
CA ASN A 12 27.15 22.78 11.63
C ASN A 12 26.67 21.71 12.64
N SER A 13 27.42 20.62 12.74
CA SER A 13 27.03 19.44 13.52
C SER A 13 27.31 19.57 15.02
N HIS A 14 27.70 20.75 15.51
CA HIS A 14 27.90 20.97 16.95
C HIS A 14 27.82 22.45 17.33
N MET A 15 26.70 22.83 17.93
CA MET A 15 26.49 24.12 18.59
C MET A 15 25.71 23.95 19.89
N HIS A 16 25.87 24.87 20.82
CA HIS A 16 25.12 24.94 22.06
C HIS A 16 24.31 26.24 22.12
N CYS A 17 23.16 26.21 22.82
CA CYS A 17 22.30 27.38 23.02
C CYS A 17 21.99 27.50 24.51
N PHE A 18 22.48 28.57 25.15
CA PHE A 18 22.38 28.75 26.60
C PHE A 18 21.42 29.89 26.93
N ASP A 19 20.26 29.52 27.47
CA ASP A 19 19.25 30.46 28.00
C ASP A 19 19.01 30.19 29.49
N PRO A 20 19.96 30.55 30.38
CA PRO A 20 19.85 30.25 31.80
C PRO A 20 18.75 31.02 32.53
N GLU A 21 18.18 32.07 31.91
CA GLU A 21 17.04 32.80 32.49
C GLU A 21 15.75 31.97 32.41
N ARG A 22 15.52 31.28 31.29
CA ARG A 22 14.37 30.37 31.11
C ARG A 22 14.68 28.95 31.58
N TYR A 23 15.92 28.51 31.38
CA TYR A 23 16.39 27.14 31.60
C TYR A 23 17.64 27.13 32.48
N PRO A 24 17.49 27.23 33.81
CA PRO A 24 18.61 27.32 34.73
C PRO A 24 19.61 26.17 34.57
N PHE A 25 20.89 26.47 34.70
CA PHE A 25 21.92 25.44 34.74
C PHE A 25 21.83 24.60 36.02
N LYS A 26 22.29 23.35 35.96
CA LYS A 26 22.41 22.45 37.11
C LYS A 26 23.22 23.08 38.23
N THR A 27 22.83 22.80 39.46
CA THR A 27 23.61 23.19 40.66
C THR A 27 24.95 22.45 40.75
N THR A 28 25.04 21.25 40.15
CA THR A 28 26.22 20.38 40.12
C THR A 28 27.16 20.64 38.93
N ARG A 29 26.91 21.67 38.12
CA ARG A 29 27.69 21.98 36.91
C ARG A 29 29.17 22.21 37.20
N ALA A 30 30.03 21.77 36.28
CA ALA A 30 31.48 21.91 36.42
C ALA A 30 32.00 23.33 36.12
N TYR A 31 31.31 24.07 35.25
CA TYR A 31 31.64 25.44 34.85
C TYR A 31 30.35 26.22 34.54
N THR A 32 30.47 27.55 34.43
CA THR A 32 29.34 28.45 34.15
C THR A 32 29.68 29.36 32.96
N PRO A 33 29.08 29.15 31.78
CA PRO A 33 29.26 30.03 30.64
C PRO A 33 28.37 31.27 30.75
N GLN A 34 28.65 32.28 29.92
CA GLN A 34 27.72 33.38 29.70
C GLN A 34 26.49 32.91 28.90
N PRO A 35 25.33 33.58 29.05
CA PRO A 35 24.17 33.36 28.20
C PRO A 35 24.52 33.53 26.72
N ALA A 36 23.97 32.65 25.88
CA ALA A 36 24.13 32.64 24.44
C ALA A 36 22.85 32.08 23.84
N VAL A 37 21.85 32.95 23.70
CA VAL A 37 20.47 32.55 23.38
C VAL A 37 20.32 32.25 21.88
N LEU A 38 19.17 31.69 21.48
CA LEU A 38 18.94 31.28 20.09
C LEU A 38 19.16 32.41 19.08
N LYS A 39 18.82 33.65 19.44
CA LYS A 39 19.06 34.82 18.60
C LYS A 39 20.56 35.03 18.31
N ASP A 40 21.41 34.86 19.32
CA ASP A 40 22.85 35.00 19.16
C ASP A 40 23.40 33.83 18.34
N LEU A 41 22.87 32.63 18.54
CA LEU A 41 23.23 31.45 17.76
C LEU A 41 22.95 31.64 16.27
N VAL A 42 21.76 32.13 15.91
CA VAL A 42 21.36 32.39 14.53
C VAL A 42 22.27 33.43 13.88
N GLN A 43 22.66 34.48 14.61
CA GLN A 43 23.57 35.52 14.11
C GLN A 43 25.00 34.98 13.86
N ASN A 44 25.43 34.00 14.65
CA ASN A 44 26.77 33.43 14.58
C ASN A 44 26.84 32.14 13.74
N SER A 45 25.71 31.53 13.39
CA SER A 45 25.66 30.34 12.56
C SER A 45 25.98 30.69 11.11
N LYS A 46 27.12 30.18 10.63
CA LYS A 46 27.55 30.30 9.22
C LYS A 46 26.83 29.31 8.31
N ALA A 47 26.30 28.22 8.87
CA ALA A 47 25.66 27.12 8.15
C ALA A 47 24.13 27.29 8.05
N ASP A 48 23.54 26.68 7.03
CA ASP A 48 22.10 26.63 6.82
C ASP A 48 21.43 25.68 7.81
N ASN A 49 22.04 24.52 8.01
CA ASN A 49 21.57 23.45 8.88
C ASN A 49 22.41 23.37 10.16
N LEU A 50 21.80 22.94 11.26
CA LEU A 50 22.48 22.90 12.55
C LEU A 50 22.07 21.74 13.45
N MET A 51 23.03 21.25 14.22
CA MET A 51 22.83 20.29 15.30
C MET A 51 23.02 21.00 16.64
N LEU A 52 21.93 21.25 17.35
CA LEU A 52 21.94 21.76 18.70
C LEU A 52 22.25 20.64 19.69
N VAL A 53 23.31 20.81 20.46
CA VAL A 53 23.79 19.84 21.42
C VAL A 53 23.45 20.33 22.82
N GLN A 54 22.78 19.51 23.61
CA GLN A 54 22.60 19.78 25.03
C GLN A 54 23.97 19.71 25.74
N ALA A 55 24.33 20.75 26.47
CA ALA A 55 25.54 20.77 27.27
C ALA A 55 25.33 20.06 28.62
N THR A 56 26.40 19.51 29.18
CA THR A 56 26.37 18.77 30.45
C THR A 56 25.94 19.61 31.66
N ILE A 57 26.05 20.94 31.54
CA ILE A 57 25.69 21.92 32.57
C ILE A 57 24.19 22.22 32.62
N GLU A 58 23.43 21.87 31.59
CA GLU A 58 22.00 22.18 31.47
C GLU A 58 21.15 21.16 32.25
N ASP A 59 20.11 21.64 32.94
CA ASP A 59 19.22 20.79 33.74
C ASP A 59 18.07 20.21 32.90
N GLY A 60 18.37 19.09 32.24
CA GLY A 60 17.43 18.43 31.34
C GLY A 60 17.42 19.01 29.92
N TYR A 61 16.59 18.44 29.05
CA TYR A 61 16.58 18.73 27.61
C TYR A 61 15.42 19.65 27.18
N ALA A 62 14.63 20.19 28.11
CA ALA A 62 13.47 21.02 27.77
C ALA A 62 13.85 22.25 26.93
N GLY A 63 14.94 22.94 27.32
CA GLY A 63 15.47 24.08 26.56
C GLY A 63 15.88 23.70 25.14
N LEU A 64 16.53 22.54 24.95
CA LEU A 64 16.86 22.05 23.61
C LEU A 64 15.61 21.89 22.74
N LEU A 65 14.54 21.29 23.26
CA LEU A 65 13.31 21.07 22.50
C LEU A 65 12.62 22.39 22.12
N GLU A 66 12.54 23.34 23.05
CA GLU A 66 11.96 24.65 22.73
C GLU A 66 12.81 25.39 21.71
N HIS A 67 14.15 25.37 21.82
CA HIS A 67 15.03 25.99 20.83
C HIS A 67 14.91 25.36 19.44
N LEU A 68 14.77 24.02 19.35
CA LEU A 68 14.54 23.33 18.07
C LEU A 68 13.21 23.74 17.44
N GLN A 69 12.16 23.84 18.24
CA GLN A 69 10.84 24.28 17.79
C GLN A 69 10.88 25.74 17.32
N GLN A 70 11.42 26.65 18.15
CA GLN A 70 11.54 28.07 17.81
C GLN A 70 12.36 28.29 16.54
N TYR A 71 13.45 27.53 16.35
CA TYR A 71 14.26 27.63 15.15
C TYR A 71 13.47 27.19 13.90
N ARG A 72 12.73 26.08 14.00
CA ARG A 72 11.87 25.57 12.92
C ARG A 72 10.77 26.57 12.54
N ASP A 73 10.15 27.20 13.54
CA ASP A 73 9.09 28.18 13.33
C ASP A 73 9.61 29.48 12.68
N GLN A 74 10.83 29.91 13.04
CA GLN A 74 11.46 31.12 12.50
C GLN A 74 12.11 30.90 11.13
N PHE A 75 12.63 29.69 10.86
CA PHE A 75 13.39 29.36 9.65
C PHE A 75 12.89 28.06 9.00
N PRO A 76 11.69 28.06 8.38
CA PRO A 76 11.07 26.85 7.83
C PRO A 76 11.85 26.21 6.66
N HIS A 77 12.77 26.94 6.04
CA HIS A 77 13.65 26.45 4.96
C HIS A 77 15.00 25.94 5.47
N LYS A 78 15.25 25.96 6.78
CA LYS A 78 16.48 25.51 7.42
C LYS A 78 16.19 24.34 8.35
N HIS A 79 17.10 23.38 8.44
CA HIS A 79 16.93 22.23 9.33
C HIS A 79 17.73 22.38 10.63
N ALA A 80 17.07 22.12 11.75
CA ALA A 80 17.71 21.98 13.04
C ALA A 80 17.41 20.61 13.65
N ARG A 81 18.45 19.94 14.14
CA ARG A 81 18.39 18.65 14.81
C ARG A 81 19.01 18.74 16.21
N GLY A 82 18.63 17.81 17.08
CA GLY A 82 19.02 17.82 18.48
C GLY A 82 19.90 16.64 18.89
N THR A 83 20.89 16.92 19.73
CA THR A 83 21.61 15.91 20.53
C THR A 83 21.26 16.11 22.01
N ILE A 84 20.64 15.12 22.65
CA ILE A 84 20.36 15.13 24.10
C ILE A 84 21.55 14.56 24.88
N PHE A 85 21.76 15.01 26.12
CA PHE A 85 22.85 14.54 26.97
C PHE A 85 22.41 13.35 27.84
N TRP A 86 23.19 12.28 27.81
CA TRP A 86 23.05 11.16 28.74
C TRP A 86 23.70 11.50 30.09
N ASP A 87 22.87 11.76 31.10
CA ASP A 87 23.32 12.02 32.46
C ASP A 87 23.27 10.74 33.32
N PRO A 88 24.41 10.14 33.68
CA PRO A 88 24.45 8.92 34.49
C PRO A 88 23.91 9.12 35.90
N GLY A 89 23.91 10.35 36.41
CA GLY A 89 23.42 10.72 37.74
C GLY A 89 21.93 11.03 37.78
N ASN A 90 21.25 11.09 36.64
CA ASN A 90 19.83 11.39 36.55
C ASN A 90 19.09 10.27 35.78
N SER A 91 18.15 9.60 36.44
CA SER A 91 17.37 8.51 35.85
C SER A 91 16.31 8.95 34.84
N GLY A 92 16.13 10.26 34.59
CA GLY A 92 15.05 10.79 33.76
C GLY A 92 14.97 10.18 32.36
N LEU A 93 16.11 10.02 31.67
CA LEU A 93 16.16 9.34 30.36
C LEU A 93 15.94 7.83 30.45
N LYS A 94 16.29 7.20 31.58
CA LYS A 94 16.11 5.76 31.81
C LYS A 94 14.63 5.39 32.03
N SER A 95 13.82 6.33 32.49
CA SER A 95 12.40 6.14 32.81
C SER A 95 11.44 6.62 31.74
N LEU A 96 11.94 7.10 30.59
CA LEU A 96 11.05 7.57 29.52
C LEU A 96 10.30 6.40 28.88
N THR A 97 9.02 6.64 28.64
CA THR A 97 8.15 5.76 27.86
C THR A 97 8.47 5.86 26.37
N GLU A 98 8.03 4.88 25.58
CA GLU A 98 8.21 4.92 24.12
C GLU A 98 7.60 6.18 23.49
N PHE A 99 6.43 6.60 23.98
CA PHE A 99 5.74 7.80 23.52
C PHE A 99 6.56 9.08 23.78
N GLU A 100 7.30 9.14 24.88
CA GLU A 100 8.17 10.29 25.18
C GLU A 100 9.39 10.32 24.25
N PHE A 101 9.98 9.17 23.91
CA PHE A 101 11.01 9.11 22.90
C PHE A 101 10.51 9.47 21.50
N GLU A 102 9.27 9.12 21.16
CA GLU A 102 8.64 9.54 19.91
C GLU A 102 8.48 11.07 19.84
N LYS A 103 8.13 11.72 20.96
CA LYS A 103 8.10 13.19 21.06
C LYS A 103 9.49 13.79 20.83
N LEU A 104 10.52 13.22 21.45
CA LEU A 104 11.91 13.66 21.23
C LEU A 104 12.31 13.53 19.76
N HIS A 105 11.97 12.40 19.14
CA HIS A 105 12.23 12.16 17.73
C HIS A 105 11.50 13.17 16.84
N SER A 106 10.21 13.42 17.09
CA SER A 106 9.38 14.36 16.34
C SER A 106 9.83 15.82 16.50
N ALA A 107 10.36 16.16 17.68
CA ALA A 107 11.00 17.44 17.94
C ALA A 107 12.33 17.62 17.19
N GLY A 108 12.90 16.54 16.63
CA GLY A 108 14.11 16.57 15.80
C GLY A 108 15.35 16.05 16.50
N VAL A 109 15.24 15.39 17.66
CA VAL A 109 16.39 14.73 18.30
C VAL A 109 16.84 13.55 17.45
N ARG A 110 18.15 13.44 17.20
CA ARG A 110 18.77 12.40 16.37
C ARG A 110 20.02 11.78 17.00
N SER A 111 20.40 12.23 18.20
CA SER A 111 21.62 11.76 18.84
C SER A 111 21.54 11.84 20.36
N VAL A 112 22.26 10.94 21.03
CA VAL A 112 22.47 10.95 22.48
C VAL A 112 23.96 11.15 22.74
N ARG A 113 24.32 12.12 23.59
CA ARG A 113 25.70 12.48 23.90
C ARG A 113 26.16 11.88 25.20
N ILE A 114 27.28 11.16 25.16
CA ILE A 114 28.06 10.75 26.32
C ILE A 114 29.21 11.73 26.49
N HIS A 115 29.40 12.25 27.70
CA HIS A 115 30.49 13.18 27.97
C HIS A 115 31.41 12.63 29.05
N GLY A 116 32.64 12.33 28.68
CA GLY A 116 33.73 12.05 29.63
C GLY A 116 34.46 13.35 29.96
N SER A 117 33.85 14.26 30.74
CA SER A 117 34.53 15.51 31.11
C SER A 117 35.78 15.26 31.95
N TYR A 118 36.87 15.93 31.53
CA TYR A 118 38.09 16.25 32.25
C TYR A 118 37.98 16.10 33.77
N GLY A 119 38.55 15.04 34.35
CA GLY A 119 38.56 14.83 35.80
C GLY A 119 38.14 13.45 36.32
N GLY A 120 38.24 12.39 35.51
CA GLY A 120 38.45 11.04 36.05
C GLY A 120 37.54 9.90 35.56
N SER A 121 36.38 10.17 34.94
CA SER A 121 35.51 9.07 34.46
C SER A 121 35.77 8.65 33.01
N GLY A 122 36.23 9.57 32.15
CA GLY A 122 36.55 9.26 30.74
C GLY A 122 37.82 8.41 30.55
N ASP A 123 38.65 8.30 31.58
CA ASP A 123 39.85 7.44 31.61
C ASP A 123 39.50 6.01 32.09
N ASP A 124 38.33 5.81 32.69
CA ASP A 124 37.83 4.50 33.09
C ASP A 124 37.11 3.84 31.91
N VAL A 125 37.85 2.97 31.22
CA VAL A 125 37.36 2.22 30.04
C VAL A 125 36.11 1.41 30.37
N SER A 126 36.03 0.79 31.55
CA SER A 126 34.90 -0.05 31.94
C SER A 126 33.65 0.81 32.13
N TRP A 127 33.80 1.96 32.78
CA TRP A 127 32.71 2.92 32.95
C TRP A 127 32.21 3.46 31.61
N VAL A 128 33.13 3.80 30.69
CA VAL A 128 32.78 4.31 29.36
C VAL A 128 31.99 3.26 28.57
N ILE A 129 32.48 2.02 28.50
CA ILE A 129 31.76 0.93 27.82
C ILE A 129 30.36 0.77 28.40
N GLN A 130 30.22 0.82 29.73
CA GLN A 130 28.90 0.75 30.37
C GLN A 130 27.98 1.89 29.94
N GLN A 131 28.48 3.12 29.76
CA GLN A 131 27.64 4.22 29.27
C GLN A 131 27.14 3.99 27.84
N PHE A 132 27.98 3.49 26.94
CA PHE A 132 27.55 3.15 25.58
C PHE A 132 26.49 2.05 25.59
N LEU A 133 26.67 1.01 26.41
CA LEU A 133 25.71 -0.08 26.54
C LEU A 133 24.39 0.38 27.17
N ASP A 134 24.44 1.21 28.21
CA ASP A 134 23.26 1.78 28.85
C ASP A 134 22.45 2.61 27.85
N VAL A 135 23.11 3.50 27.10
CA VAL A 135 22.48 4.32 26.08
C VAL A 135 21.87 3.44 24.98
N ALA A 136 22.59 2.42 24.51
CA ALA A 136 22.08 1.47 23.52
C ALA A 136 20.91 0.61 24.00
N SER A 137 20.79 0.39 25.31
CA SER A 137 19.72 -0.44 25.90
C SER A 137 18.46 0.35 26.24
N HIS A 138 18.60 1.63 26.62
CA HIS A 138 17.48 2.45 27.09
C HIS A 138 16.96 3.42 26.02
N CYS A 139 17.81 3.84 25.08
CA CYS A 139 17.40 4.76 24.02
C CYS A 139 17.02 3.98 22.74
N PRO A 140 16.00 4.42 21.99
CA PRO A 140 15.55 3.75 20.77
C PRO A 140 16.46 4.01 19.55
N LEU A 141 17.76 3.81 19.72
CA LEU A 141 18.79 4.17 18.73
C LEU A 141 18.60 3.45 17.40
N ARG A 142 18.38 2.13 17.45
CA ARG A 142 18.15 1.33 16.23
C ARG A 142 16.81 1.61 15.58
N ARG A 143 15.78 1.90 16.37
CA ARG A 143 14.41 2.17 15.89
C ARG A 143 14.36 3.47 15.08
N TYR A 144 15.06 4.48 15.53
CA TYR A 144 15.03 5.83 14.94
C TYR A 144 16.31 6.25 14.23
N ASN A 145 17.26 5.32 14.09
CA ASN A 145 18.60 5.61 13.58
C ASN A 145 19.28 6.78 14.32
N TRP A 146 19.17 6.81 15.65
CA TRP A 146 19.89 7.82 16.42
C TRP A 146 21.35 7.42 16.60
N SER A 147 22.22 8.42 16.56
CA SER A 147 23.64 8.25 16.82
C SER A 147 23.98 8.37 18.31
N ILE A 148 25.10 7.78 18.72
CA ILE A 148 25.75 8.11 19.98
C ILE A 148 26.90 9.07 19.67
N SER A 149 26.83 10.30 20.20
CA SER A 149 27.99 11.20 20.16
C SER A 149 28.79 11.09 21.46
N ALA A 150 30.11 11.17 21.40
CA ALA A 150 30.90 11.18 22.63
C ALA A 150 32.16 12.05 22.54
N GLN A 151 32.48 12.68 23.67
CA GLN A 151 33.75 13.37 23.88
C GLN A 151 34.58 12.60 24.90
N LEU A 152 35.66 11.97 24.43
CA LEU A 152 36.58 11.14 25.22
C LEU A 152 38.05 11.46 24.90
N PRO A 153 39.00 11.07 25.77
CA PRO A 153 40.43 11.07 25.47
C PRO A 153 40.77 10.13 24.31
N LEU A 154 41.86 10.44 23.57
CA LEU A 154 42.32 9.62 22.45
C LEU A 154 42.67 8.18 22.87
N ALA A 155 43.33 8.03 24.03
CA ALA A 155 43.70 6.72 24.57
C ALA A 155 42.46 5.84 24.83
N THR A 156 41.39 6.43 25.38
CA THR A 156 40.12 5.74 25.63
C THR A 156 39.47 5.27 24.33
N TRP A 157 39.43 6.10 23.29
CA TRP A 157 38.95 5.69 21.96
C TRP A 157 39.70 4.49 21.43
N SER A 158 41.04 4.52 21.53
CA SER A 158 41.89 3.39 21.14
C SER A 158 41.60 2.12 21.93
N SER A 159 41.26 2.23 23.22
CA SER A 159 40.96 1.07 24.08
C SER A 159 39.58 0.46 23.81
N ILE A 160 38.59 1.24 23.36
CA ILE A 160 37.23 0.75 23.11
C ILE A 160 36.94 0.42 21.64
N ALA A 161 37.88 0.70 20.72
CA ALA A 161 37.70 0.54 19.28
C ALA A 161 37.19 -0.86 18.89
N GLU A 162 37.79 -1.91 19.44
CA GLU A 162 37.37 -3.30 19.21
C GLU A 162 35.96 -3.58 19.76
N THR A 163 35.64 -3.05 20.94
CA THR A 163 34.31 -3.21 21.56
C THR A 163 33.23 -2.53 20.71
N LEU A 164 33.47 -1.30 20.24
CA LEU A 164 32.51 -0.59 19.39
C LEU A 164 32.26 -1.33 18.07
N SER A 165 33.30 -1.94 17.50
CA SER A 165 33.22 -2.63 16.20
C SER A 165 32.65 -4.05 16.29
N SER A 166 32.79 -4.73 17.43
CA SER A 166 32.42 -6.15 17.57
C SER A 166 31.18 -6.41 18.44
N HIS A 167 30.88 -5.52 19.39
CA HIS A 167 29.83 -5.78 20.37
C HIS A 167 28.44 -5.78 19.70
N PRO A 168 27.62 -6.83 19.87
CA PRO A 168 26.37 -7.01 19.11
C PRO A 168 25.38 -5.86 19.29
N ASN A 169 25.36 -5.23 20.48
CA ASN A 169 24.50 -4.08 20.73
C ASN A 169 25.02 -2.76 20.13
N LEU A 170 26.30 -2.63 19.80
CA LEU A 170 26.93 -1.36 19.39
C LEU A 170 27.38 -1.32 17.92
N LYS A 171 27.77 -2.46 17.33
CA LYS A 171 28.39 -2.54 15.99
C LYS A 171 27.61 -1.90 14.83
N ASP A 172 26.28 -1.80 14.97
CA ASP A 172 25.38 -1.26 13.92
C ASP A 172 24.86 0.15 14.28
N ILE A 173 25.30 0.72 15.41
CA ILE A 173 24.83 2.03 15.87
C ILE A 173 25.77 3.11 15.33
N PRO A 174 25.25 4.18 14.70
CA PRO A 174 26.08 5.29 14.27
C PRO A 174 26.77 5.97 15.47
N ILE A 175 28.08 6.18 15.40
CA ILE A 175 28.86 6.83 16.46
C ILE A 175 29.45 8.13 15.93
N ILE A 176 29.43 9.19 16.73
CA ILE A 176 30.05 10.48 16.40
C ILE A 176 31.12 10.82 17.44
N ILE A 177 32.37 10.84 17.01
CA ILE A 177 33.53 11.19 17.82
C ILE A 177 33.65 12.72 17.86
N ASP A 178 33.45 13.33 19.03
CA ASP A 178 33.51 14.79 19.19
C ASP A 178 34.96 15.31 19.23
N HIS A 179 35.16 16.52 18.68
CA HIS A 179 36.36 17.35 18.82
C HIS A 179 37.69 16.65 18.49
N ASN A 180 37.77 16.04 17.30
CA ASN A 180 38.97 15.38 16.76
C ASN A 180 39.51 14.25 17.67
N ALA A 181 38.62 13.54 18.39
CA ALA A 181 38.99 12.48 19.34
C ALA A 181 39.97 12.92 20.45
N SER A 182 40.02 14.22 20.73
CA SER A 182 41.04 14.82 21.60
C SER A 182 42.50 14.67 21.16
N ALA A 183 42.75 14.36 19.87
CA ALA A 183 44.09 14.32 19.31
C ALA A 183 44.75 15.71 19.32
N THR A 184 46.07 15.74 19.52
CA THR A 184 46.90 16.95 19.47
C THR A 184 47.92 16.83 18.33
N PRO A 185 48.64 17.89 17.95
CA PRO A 185 49.63 17.81 16.88
C PRO A 185 50.69 16.71 17.09
N SER A 186 51.03 16.38 18.34
CA SER A 186 51.99 15.32 18.66
C SER A 186 51.44 13.90 18.50
N SER A 187 50.13 13.72 18.36
CA SER A 187 49.47 12.39 18.26
C SER A 187 49.71 11.68 16.93
N ILE A 188 50.15 12.37 15.88
CA ILE A 188 50.16 11.86 14.49
C ILE A 188 50.88 10.51 14.30
N ASN A 189 51.92 10.24 15.08
CA ASN A 189 52.73 9.03 14.98
C ASN A 189 52.53 8.08 16.17
N THR A 190 51.45 8.24 16.95
CA THR A 190 51.21 7.37 18.10
C THR A 190 50.32 6.17 17.72
N PRO A 191 50.45 5.03 18.42
CA PRO A 191 49.59 3.87 18.19
C PRO A 191 48.11 4.19 18.39
N GLU A 192 47.77 5.07 19.34
CA GLU A 192 46.39 5.44 19.66
C GLU A 192 45.74 6.22 18.51
N PHE A 193 46.50 7.07 17.82
CA PHE A 193 46.00 7.78 16.65
C PHE A 193 45.84 6.85 15.44
N THR A 194 46.73 5.88 15.29
CA THR A 194 46.59 4.84 14.24
C THR A 194 45.33 4.02 14.49
N SER A 195 45.09 3.58 15.72
CA SER A 195 43.87 2.88 16.14
C SER A 195 42.61 3.71 15.89
N LEU A 196 42.66 5.03 16.12
CA LEU A 196 41.55 5.93 15.78
C LEU A 196 41.27 5.93 14.27
N LEU A 197 42.29 5.98 13.42
CA LEU A 197 42.12 5.96 11.97
C LEU A 197 41.50 4.63 11.50
N ASP A 198 41.89 3.50 12.08
CA ASP A 198 41.34 2.18 11.80
C ASP A 198 39.88 2.03 12.27
N LEU A 199 39.50 2.76 13.33
CA LEU A 199 38.14 2.78 13.85
C LEU A 199 37.15 3.52 12.93
N LEU A 200 37.62 4.51 12.15
CA LEU A 200 36.75 5.28 11.28
C LEU A 200 36.17 4.42 10.16
N SER A 201 34.86 4.46 10.03
CA SER A 201 34.09 3.68 9.06
C SER A 201 32.85 4.48 8.65
N PRO A 202 32.10 4.06 7.62
CA PRO A 202 30.89 4.78 7.20
C PRO A 202 29.84 5.02 8.30
N ASN A 203 29.88 4.23 9.39
CA ASN A 203 29.00 4.35 10.55
C ASN A 203 29.64 5.07 11.76
N ILE A 204 30.95 5.33 11.73
CA ILE A 204 31.67 6.03 12.79
C ILE A 204 32.23 7.33 12.23
N TYR A 205 31.62 8.44 12.62
CA TYR A 205 31.96 9.79 12.20
C TYR A 205 32.86 10.49 13.22
N ILE A 206 33.55 11.53 12.79
CA ILE A 206 34.40 12.38 13.61
C ILE A 206 34.19 13.85 13.26
N LYS A 207 33.97 14.67 14.29
CA LYS A 207 33.82 16.11 14.14
C LYS A 207 35.19 16.80 14.06
N LEU A 208 35.42 17.43 12.92
CA LEU A 208 36.52 18.33 12.63
C LEU A 208 36.10 19.75 13.00
N GLY A 209 36.88 20.40 13.87
CA GLY A 209 36.57 21.71 14.41
C GLY A 209 36.93 21.84 15.88
N ALA A 210 36.65 23.00 16.47
CA ALA A 210 37.06 23.34 17.83
C ALA A 210 38.58 23.12 18.06
N LEU A 211 39.38 23.45 17.03
CA LEU A 211 40.82 23.17 17.01
C LEU A 211 41.57 23.90 18.13
N HIS A 212 41.04 25.04 18.56
CA HIS A 212 41.52 25.82 19.70
C HIS A 212 41.57 25.01 21.01
N ARG A 213 40.75 23.95 21.15
CA ARG A 213 40.79 23.04 22.31
C ARG A 213 41.99 22.08 22.30
N ARG A 214 42.69 21.96 21.17
CA ARG A 214 43.77 20.97 20.95
C ARG A 214 45.13 21.60 20.76
N SER A 215 45.19 22.78 20.15
CA SER A 215 46.43 23.54 20.01
C SER A 215 46.16 25.03 20.11
N LYS A 216 47.04 25.76 20.80
CA LYS A 216 47.05 27.24 20.77
C LYS A 216 47.38 27.76 19.37
N GLN A 217 48.17 27.01 18.61
CA GLN A 217 48.46 27.30 17.21
C GLN A 217 47.68 26.31 16.34
N ILE A 218 46.44 26.66 16.01
CA ILE A 218 45.50 25.78 15.30
C ILE A 218 46.04 25.32 13.93
N SER A 219 46.92 26.09 13.29
CA SER A 219 47.54 25.71 12.01
C SER A 219 48.38 24.43 12.09
N GLN A 220 48.85 24.05 13.29
CA GLN A 220 49.56 22.79 13.52
C GLN A 220 48.63 21.57 13.52
N MET A 221 47.31 21.73 13.51
CA MET A 221 46.39 20.59 13.40
C MET A 221 46.29 20.05 11.97
N GLY A 222 46.85 20.75 10.98
CA GLY A 222 46.67 20.42 9.56
C GLY A 222 47.07 18.98 9.19
N HIS A 223 48.15 18.43 9.77
CA HIS A 223 48.53 17.05 9.50
C HIS A 223 47.59 16.01 10.15
N ILE A 224 47.02 16.31 11.31
CA ILE A 224 45.99 15.46 11.95
C ILE A 224 44.72 15.45 11.08
N ILE A 225 44.24 16.63 10.68
CA ILE A 225 43.04 16.77 9.87
C ILE A 225 43.20 16.09 8.51
N LYS A 226 44.33 16.31 7.82
CA LYS A 226 44.62 15.65 6.55
C LYS A 226 44.72 14.14 6.68
N ALA A 227 45.33 13.62 7.76
CA ALA A 227 45.38 12.19 7.99
C ALA A 227 43.97 11.59 8.14
N ILE A 228 43.12 12.20 8.96
CA ILE A 228 41.72 11.75 9.14
C ILE A 228 40.94 11.79 7.82
N ALA A 229 40.98 12.94 7.12
CA ALA A 229 40.20 13.14 5.89
C ALA A 229 40.68 12.26 4.73
N ASN A 230 41.97 11.94 4.66
CA ASN A 230 42.51 11.04 3.64
C ASN A 230 42.21 9.58 3.92
N THR A 231 42.16 9.17 5.19
CA THR A 231 41.81 7.79 5.57
C THR A 231 40.31 7.53 5.41
N ALA A 232 39.46 8.43 5.90
CA ALA A 232 38.01 8.23 5.96
C ALA A 232 37.24 9.51 5.57
N PRO A 233 37.25 9.90 4.28
CA PRO A 233 36.53 11.09 3.81
C PRO A 233 35.01 11.00 4.00
N ASP A 234 34.48 9.78 4.09
CA ASP A 234 33.08 9.48 4.39
C ASP A 234 32.71 9.69 5.87
N SER A 235 33.66 9.89 6.76
CA SER A 235 33.43 9.88 8.21
C SER A 235 33.61 11.25 8.85
N ILE A 236 33.88 12.31 8.08
CA ILE A 236 34.18 13.63 8.65
C ILE A 236 32.94 14.52 8.71
N LEU A 237 32.77 15.26 9.80
CA LEU A 237 31.71 16.25 10.01
C LEU A 237 32.33 17.56 10.46
N TRP A 238 31.70 18.71 10.20
CA TRP A 238 32.14 19.98 10.79
C TRP A 238 31.33 20.34 12.04
N GLY A 239 32.01 20.79 13.09
CA GLY A 239 31.37 21.25 14.33
C GLY A 239 32.11 22.44 14.92
N SER A 240 31.45 23.61 14.96
CA SER A 240 32.07 24.85 15.45
C SER A 240 32.36 24.84 16.95
N ASP A 241 31.56 24.12 17.74
CA ASP A 241 31.54 24.21 19.21
C ASP A 241 31.23 25.61 19.76
N TRP A 242 30.44 26.39 19.02
CA TRP A 242 29.95 27.68 19.49
C TRP A 242 28.82 27.50 20.53
N PRO A 243 28.71 28.36 21.55
CA PRO A 243 29.67 29.39 21.93
C PRO A 243 30.95 28.78 22.52
N HIS A 244 32.08 29.43 22.26
CA HIS A 244 33.40 28.93 22.63
C HIS A 244 33.65 29.08 24.14
N CYS A 245 33.18 28.12 24.94
CA CYS A 245 33.28 28.22 26.40
C CYS A 245 34.64 27.77 26.95
N ASN A 246 35.16 28.53 27.93
CA ASN A 246 36.34 28.16 28.69
C ASN A 246 36.03 27.14 29.80
N ALA A 247 35.78 25.89 29.41
CA ALA A 247 35.49 24.79 30.32
C ALA A 247 36.66 24.38 31.24
N ALA A 248 37.87 24.95 31.04
CA ALA A 248 39.02 24.69 31.92
C ALA A 248 38.90 25.43 33.27
N ILE A 249 38.18 26.56 33.31
CA ILE A 249 37.93 27.31 34.53
C ILE A 249 36.68 26.72 35.20
N ARG A 250 36.88 25.98 36.29
CA ARG A 250 35.78 25.38 37.06
C ARG A 250 35.14 26.39 38.00
N GLY A 251 33.83 26.23 38.25
CA GLY A 251 33.11 26.99 39.26
C GLY A 251 31.74 27.51 38.84
N LEU A 252 31.05 28.12 39.81
CA LEU A 252 29.67 28.63 39.66
C LEU A 252 29.61 30.09 39.18
N THR A 253 30.74 30.79 39.14
CA THR A 253 30.84 32.15 38.62
C THR A 253 30.92 32.12 37.09
N PRO A 254 30.08 32.91 36.38
CA PRO A 254 30.15 33.03 34.94
C PRO A 254 31.56 33.40 34.45
N THR A 255 32.03 32.70 33.43
CA THR A 255 33.35 32.93 32.81
C THR A 255 33.15 33.55 31.43
N PRO A 256 34.01 34.50 31.02
CA PRO A 256 33.94 35.07 29.68
C PRO A 256 34.22 34.00 28.62
N PRO A 257 33.63 34.12 27.41
CA PRO A 257 33.90 33.20 26.31
C PRO A 257 35.37 33.29 25.86
N LEU A 258 35.86 32.23 25.24
CA LEU A 258 37.13 32.23 24.54
C LEU A 258 36.98 33.05 23.26
N ASP A 259 37.95 33.93 23.01
CA ASP A 259 38.05 34.65 21.74
C ASP A 259 38.61 33.70 20.67
N VAL A 260 37.72 33.17 19.83
CA VAL A 260 38.01 32.17 18.81
C VAL A 260 37.49 32.67 17.47
N ASP A 261 38.41 32.84 16.51
CA ASP A 261 38.09 33.18 15.13
C ASP A 261 37.67 31.91 14.36
N THR A 262 36.36 31.66 14.30
CA THR A 262 35.79 30.54 13.53
C THR A 262 36.01 30.68 12.02
N ASP A 263 36.15 31.91 11.52
CA ASP A 263 36.38 32.17 10.09
C ASP A 263 37.80 31.78 9.69
N LEU A 264 38.79 32.04 10.55
CA LEU A 264 40.14 31.53 10.40
C LEU A 264 40.19 29.99 10.45
N GLU A 265 39.45 29.35 11.37
CA GLU A 265 39.38 27.89 11.45
C GLU A 265 38.79 27.28 10.17
N LEU A 266 37.68 27.83 9.66
CA LEU A 266 37.08 27.43 8.39
C LEU A 266 38.02 27.64 7.20
N GLY A 267 38.74 28.77 7.16
CA GLY A 267 39.74 29.04 6.11
C GLY A 267 40.84 27.98 6.09
N LEU A 268 41.37 27.61 7.26
CA LEU A 268 42.37 26.55 7.37
C LEU A 268 41.82 25.17 6.97
N LEU A 269 40.61 24.82 7.41
CA LEU A 269 39.97 23.56 6.98
C LEU A 269 39.78 23.52 5.47
N ARG A 270 39.39 24.64 4.85
CA ARG A 270 39.24 24.74 3.40
C ARG A 270 40.56 24.55 2.66
N ASP A 271 41.65 25.11 3.19
CA ASP A 271 43.00 24.95 2.62
C ASP A 271 43.54 23.51 2.77
N TRP A 272 43.05 22.76 3.74
CA TRP A 272 43.53 21.40 4.02
C TRP A 272 42.75 20.29 3.33
N LEU A 273 41.47 20.53 3.03
CA LEU A 273 40.57 19.55 2.45
C LEU A 273 40.40 19.77 0.94
N THR A 274 40.27 18.67 0.20
CA THR A 274 39.85 18.72 -1.21
C THR A 274 38.40 19.22 -1.34
N ASP A 275 37.98 19.60 -2.55
CA ASP A 275 36.60 20.02 -2.83
C ASP A 275 35.58 18.94 -2.44
N GLU A 276 35.90 17.69 -2.77
CA GLU A 276 35.06 16.54 -2.44
C GLU A 276 34.98 16.31 -0.92
N GLN A 277 36.11 16.36 -0.21
CA GLN A 277 36.13 16.23 1.25
C GLN A 277 35.38 17.38 1.94
N TRP A 278 35.50 18.60 1.40
CA TRP A 278 34.81 19.78 1.89
C TRP A 278 33.29 19.65 1.76
N GLU A 279 32.80 19.23 0.60
CA GLU A 279 31.39 18.99 0.34
C GLU A 279 30.85 17.83 1.18
N ARG A 280 31.60 16.71 1.28
CA ARG A 280 31.23 15.58 2.14
C ARG A 280 31.14 15.98 3.61
N MET A 281 32.11 16.74 4.13
CA MET A 281 32.14 17.18 5.53
C MET A 281 30.95 18.07 5.89
N LEU A 282 30.53 18.96 4.98
CA LEU A 282 29.53 19.98 5.25
C LEU A 282 28.11 19.57 4.85
N VAL A 283 27.93 18.70 3.87
CA VAL A 283 26.61 18.36 3.31
C VAL A 283 26.33 16.87 3.40
N LEU A 284 27.10 16.04 2.68
CA LEU A 284 26.74 14.62 2.47
C LEU A 284 26.84 13.76 3.75
N ASN A 285 27.92 13.92 4.52
CA ASN A 285 28.13 13.15 5.75
C ASN A 285 27.15 13.60 6.86
N PRO A 286 26.86 14.90 7.07
CA PRO A 286 25.78 15.34 7.95
C PRO A 286 24.42 14.77 7.56
N GLU A 287 24.04 14.81 6.27
CA GLU A 287 22.79 14.20 5.80
C GLU A 287 22.72 12.71 6.10
N ARG A 288 23.81 11.96 5.89
CA ARG A 288 23.86 10.52 6.15
C ARG A 288 23.84 10.18 7.65
N SER A 289 24.60 10.92 8.45
CA SER A 289 24.69 10.70 9.91
C SER A 289 23.44 11.12 10.67
N GLN A 290 22.62 11.99 10.07
CA GLN A 290 21.39 12.53 10.65
C GLN A 290 20.15 12.14 9.83
N ALA A 291 20.30 11.17 8.91
CA ALA A 291 19.22 10.71 8.07
C ALA A 291 18.07 10.16 8.93
N ASP A 292 16.85 10.51 8.54
CA ASP A 292 15.63 9.97 9.14
C ASP A 292 15.49 8.45 8.87
N ASP A 293 16.28 7.92 7.93
CA ASP A 293 16.27 6.52 7.48
C ASP A 293 17.66 5.86 7.62
N VAL A 294 17.73 4.75 8.38
CA VAL A 294 18.70 3.67 8.13
C VAL A 294 17.96 2.34 7.99
N THR A 295 18.33 1.64 6.93
CA THR A 295 18.02 0.25 6.65
C THR A 295 18.54 -0.64 7.78
N VAL A 296 17.65 -1.14 8.64
CA VAL A 296 18.03 -2.05 9.75
C VAL A 296 18.08 -3.49 9.23
N LEU A 297 19.27 -4.09 9.22
CA LEU A 297 19.45 -5.54 9.10
C LEU A 297 18.97 -6.21 10.39
N LYS A 298 17.92 -7.04 10.31
CA LYS A 298 17.45 -7.87 11.42
C LYS A 298 18.01 -9.29 11.26
N TYR A 299 18.89 -9.70 12.16
CA TYR A 299 19.31 -11.09 12.28
C TYR A 299 18.27 -11.88 13.10
N THR A 300 17.52 -12.74 12.42
CA THR A 300 16.84 -13.88 13.05
C THR A 300 17.24 -15.12 12.26
N GLY A 301 17.71 -16.14 12.98
CA GLY A 301 18.36 -17.31 12.41
C GLY A 301 17.67 -17.91 11.17
N GLU A 302 18.50 -18.07 10.14
CA GLU A 302 18.42 -19.03 9.02
C GLU A 302 17.69 -18.73 7.70
N GLU A 303 16.95 -17.65 7.46
CA GLU A 303 16.58 -17.27 6.07
C GLU A 303 16.53 -15.74 5.87
N VAL A 304 17.14 -15.26 4.77
CA VAL A 304 17.24 -13.83 4.39
C VAL A 304 16.01 -13.45 3.56
N GLU A 305 15.09 -12.69 4.15
CA GLU A 305 13.95 -12.11 3.43
C GLU A 305 14.08 -10.57 3.37
N ASN A 306 14.10 -10.03 2.15
CA ASN A 306 14.31 -8.61 1.85
C ASN A 306 13.00 -7.84 1.99
N VAL A 307 12.80 -7.07 3.05
CA VAL A 307 11.64 -6.15 3.16
C VAL A 307 12.11 -4.68 3.02
N PRO A 308 11.69 -3.93 1.99
CA PRO A 308 12.10 -2.52 1.80
C PRO A 308 11.36 -1.54 2.73
N THR A 309 12.13 -0.74 3.49
CA THR A 309 11.70 0.37 4.36
C THR A 309 11.16 1.58 3.58
N LYS A 310 10.06 1.42 2.83
CA LYS A 310 9.28 2.54 2.28
C LYS A 310 7.90 2.66 2.95
N GLN A 311 7.63 1.77 3.92
CA GLN A 311 6.28 1.48 4.39
C GLN A 311 5.97 1.97 5.82
N LEU A 312 6.98 2.18 6.67
CA LEU A 312 6.80 2.69 8.05
C LEU A 312 6.64 4.22 8.15
N THR A 313 7.08 4.99 7.15
CA THR A 313 6.98 6.47 7.11
C THR A 313 5.65 6.97 6.53
N LEU A 314 4.91 6.15 5.79
CA LEU A 314 3.75 6.63 5.03
C LEU A 314 2.49 6.83 5.88
N LEU A 315 2.19 5.91 6.81
CA LEU A 315 1.04 6.05 7.73
C LEU A 315 1.25 7.18 8.75
N ALA A 316 2.48 7.34 9.25
CA ALA A 316 2.85 8.47 10.10
C ALA A 316 2.74 9.80 9.35
N THR A 317 3.23 9.87 8.10
CA THR A 317 3.07 11.07 7.24
C THR A 317 1.59 11.35 6.96
N TYR A 318 0.80 10.33 6.64
CA TYR A 318 -0.64 10.48 6.44
C TYR A 318 -1.36 11.00 7.69
N ARG A 319 -1.01 10.49 8.88
CA ARG A 319 -1.56 10.96 10.17
C ARG A 319 -1.08 12.37 10.54
N SER A 320 0.04 12.84 9.99
CA SER A 320 0.55 14.20 10.21
C SER A 320 -0.21 15.29 9.43
N TYR A 321 -0.90 14.92 8.35
CA TYR A 321 -1.69 15.85 7.55
C TYR A 321 -2.95 16.30 8.29
N THR A 322 -3.33 17.56 8.10
CA THR A 322 -4.60 18.05 8.66
C THR A 322 -5.78 17.31 8.03
N PRO A 323 -6.85 17.03 8.80
CA PRO A 323 -8.04 16.34 8.28
C PRO A 323 -8.64 17.01 7.03
N GLU A 324 -8.58 18.34 6.95
CA GLU A 324 -9.05 19.13 5.82
C GLU A 324 -8.23 18.86 4.55
N PHE A 325 -6.89 18.89 4.67
CA PHE A 325 -5.99 18.65 3.54
C PHE A 325 -6.11 17.22 3.02
N SER A 326 -6.12 16.22 3.92
CA SER A 326 -6.29 14.82 3.55
C SER A 326 -7.61 14.57 2.82
N LYS A 327 -8.71 15.21 3.26
CA LYS A 327 -10.03 15.07 2.65
C LYS A 327 -10.12 15.71 1.26
N GLU A 328 -9.51 16.89 1.08
CA GLU A 328 -9.46 17.54 -0.23
C GLU A 328 -8.63 16.73 -1.23
N THR A 329 -7.43 16.31 -0.82
CA THR A 329 -6.52 15.49 -1.63
C THR A 329 -7.15 14.13 -1.96
N GLU A 330 -7.85 13.50 -1.01
CA GLU A 330 -8.58 12.26 -1.25
C GLU A 330 -9.69 12.44 -2.30
N ALA A 331 -10.47 13.51 -2.24
CA ALA A 331 -11.53 13.78 -3.22
C ALA A 331 -10.97 13.99 -4.64
N GLN A 332 -9.84 14.71 -4.76
CA GLN A 332 -9.15 14.92 -6.03
C GLN A 332 -8.60 13.59 -6.58
N LEU A 333 -7.94 12.81 -5.71
CA LEU A 333 -7.39 11.50 -6.03
C LEU A 333 -8.48 10.54 -6.53
N VAL A 334 -9.57 10.38 -5.78
CA VAL A 334 -10.67 9.47 -6.13
C VAL A 334 -11.28 9.85 -7.48
N ARG A 335 -11.49 11.15 -7.76
CA ARG A 335 -11.99 11.60 -9.06
C ARG A 335 -11.03 11.27 -10.20
N LYS A 336 -9.72 11.40 -9.96
CA LYS A 336 -8.66 11.10 -10.94
C LYS A 336 -8.60 9.60 -11.24
N ILE A 337 -8.72 8.75 -10.21
CA ILE A 337 -8.81 7.30 -10.36
C ILE A 337 -10.09 6.93 -11.12
N ASP A 338 -11.24 7.48 -10.72
CA ASP A 338 -12.53 7.20 -11.35
C ASP A 338 -12.55 7.55 -12.84
N LEU A 339 -11.92 8.65 -13.25
CA LEU A 339 -11.86 9.05 -14.66
C LEU A 339 -10.90 8.21 -15.50
N ARG A 340 -9.83 7.66 -14.91
CA ARG A 340 -8.80 6.90 -15.65
C ARG A 340 -9.05 5.40 -15.65
N LEU A 341 -9.44 4.85 -14.51
CA LEU A 341 -9.48 3.41 -14.26
C LEU A 341 -10.86 2.80 -14.59
N LEU A 342 -11.96 3.44 -14.14
CA LEU A 342 -13.30 2.84 -14.29
C LEU A 342 -13.78 2.76 -15.75
N PRO A 343 -13.71 3.82 -16.59
CA PRO A 343 -14.15 3.74 -17.98
C PRO A 343 -13.43 2.63 -18.74
N LEU A 344 -12.12 2.48 -18.51
CA LEU A 344 -11.29 1.48 -19.16
C LEU A 344 -11.71 0.06 -18.74
N ILE A 345 -11.76 -0.22 -17.44
CA ILE A 345 -12.11 -1.57 -16.95
C ILE A 345 -13.55 -1.95 -17.29
N VAL A 346 -14.51 -1.01 -17.20
CA VAL A 346 -15.90 -1.25 -17.61
C VAL A 346 -15.98 -1.53 -19.11
N THR A 347 -15.25 -0.79 -19.93
CA THR A 347 -15.20 -1.02 -21.39
C THR A 347 -14.61 -2.40 -21.70
N ILE A 348 -13.49 -2.76 -21.06
CA ILE A 348 -12.88 -4.08 -21.25
C ILE A 348 -13.87 -5.18 -20.87
N TYR A 349 -14.57 -5.04 -19.75
CA TYR A 349 -15.54 -6.05 -19.33
C TYR A 349 -16.78 -6.13 -20.22
N LEU A 350 -17.21 -5.00 -20.77
CA LEU A 350 -18.25 -4.96 -21.80
C LEU A 350 -17.83 -5.79 -23.01
N PHE A 351 -16.62 -5.59 -23.52
CA PHE A 351 -16.08 -6.35 -24.66
C PHE A 351 -15.84 -7.83 -24.32
N ASN A 352 -15.41 -8.13 -23.10
CA ASN A 352 -15.27 -9.50 -22.60
C ASN A 352 -16.59 -10.28 -22.70
N TYR A 353 -17.71 -9.67 -22.30
CA TYR A 353 -19.02 -10.30 -22.44
C TYR A 353 -19.58 -10.25 -23.87
N LEU A 354 -19.15 -9.29 -24.69
CA LEU A 354 -19.50 -9.29 -26.12
C LEU A 354 -18.92 -10.56 -26.76
N ASP A 355 -17.61 -10.77 -26.63
CA ASP A 355 -16.89 -11.95 -27.16
C ASP A 355 -17.52 -13.28 -26.72
N ARG A 356 -17.94 -13.36 -25.44
CA ARG A 356 -18.61 -14.56 -24.89
C ARG A 356 -19.95 -14.82 -25.56
N ASN A 357 -20.73 -13.76 -25.80
CA ASN A 357 -22.06 -13.85 -26.39
C ASN A 357 -22.04 -14.08 -27.91
N SER A 358 -20.93 -13.80 -28.59
CA SER A 358 -20.80 -13.89 -30.05
C SER A 358 -21.11 -15.28 -30.60
N ILE A 359 -20.82 -16.36 -29.86
CA ILE A 359 -21.18 -17.72 -30.30
C ILE A 359 -22.69 -17.94 -30.40
N THR A 360 -23.44 -17.37 -29.45
CA THR A 360 -24.90 -17.48 -29.41
C THR A 360 -25.52 -16.75 -30.60
N GLN A 361 -24.93 -15.63 -31.00
CA GLN A 361 -25.35 -14.87 -32.18
C GLN A 361 -24.91 -15.55 -33.49
N ALA A 362 -23.67 -16.07 -33.52
CA ALA A 362 -23.13 -16.81 -34.65
C ALA A 362 -23.95 -18.08 -34.97
N ARG A 363 -24.56 -18.71 -33.97
CA ARG A 363 -25.48 -19.85 -34.14
C ARG A 363 -26.61 -19.53 -35.13
N LEU A 364 -27.08 -18.28 -35.20
CA LEU A 364 -28.17 -17.87 -36.08
C LEU A 364 -27.75 -17.67 -37.55
N TYR A 365 -26.44 -17.65 -37.84
CA TYR A 365 -25.88 -17.30 -39.15
C TYR A 365 -24.91 -18.36 -39.70
N GLY A 366 -25.20 -19.65 -39.46
CA GLY A 366 -24.50 -20.74 -40.15
C GLY A 366 -23.37 -21.42 -39.39
N LEU A 367 -23.09 -21.04 -38.12
CA LEU A 367 -22.00 -21.62 -37.34
C LEU A 367 -22.12 -23.15 -37.23
N GLN A 368 -23.32 -23.67 -36.97
CA GLN A 368 -23.55 -25.10 -36.77
C GLN A 368 -23.40 -25.89 -38.06
N GLU A 369 -23.82 -25.31 -39.18
CA GLU A 369 -23.71 -25.85 -40.52
C GLU A 369 -22.24 -25.97 -40.94
N ASP A 370 -21.47 -24.89 -40.79
CA ASP A 370 -20.07 -24.78 -41.20
C ASP A 370 -19.11 -25.63 -40.34
N THR A 371 -19.46 -25.87 -39.08
CA THR A 371 -18.62 -26.65 -38.13
C THR A 371 -19.15 -28.05 -37.88
N HIS A 372 -20.29 -28.41 -38.46
CA HIS A 372 -21.00 -29.69 -38.26
C HIS A 372 -21.37 -30.00 -36.79
N VAL A 373 -21.51 -28.97 -35.96
CA VAL A 373 -21.86 -29.12 -34.53
C VAL A 373 -23.37 -29.27 -34.36
N LYS A 374 -23.82 -30.39 -33.80
CA LYS A 374 -25.25 -30.72 -33.62
C LYS A 374 -25.60 -31.04 -32.17
N GLY A 375 -26.84 -30.73 -31.79
CA GLY A 375 -27.42 -31.09 -30.49
C GLY A 375 -26.48 -30.78 -29.32
N ALA A 376 -26.30 -31.77 -28.44
CA ALA A 376 -25.49 -31.71 -27.21
C ALA A 376 -24.07 -31.14 -27.40
N THR A 377 -23.44 -31.36 -28.56
CA THR A 377 -22.08 -30.87 -28.83
C THR A 377 -22.01 -29.34 -28.85
N TYR A 378 -23.09 -28.66 -29.23
CA TYR A 378 -23.16 -27.19 -29.15
C TYR A 378 -23.19 -26.72 -27.70
N GLN A 379 -24.02 -27.34 -26.84
CA GLN A 379 -24.03 -27.02 -25.41
C GLN A 379 -22.67 -27.33 -24.78
N THR A 380 -22.02 -28.44 -25.17
CA THR A 380 -20.65 -28.75 -24.75
C THR A 380 -19.66 -27.67 -25.18
N ALA A 381 -19.78 -27.08 -26.38
CA ALA A 381 -18.91 -25.98 -26.82
C ALA A 381 -19.06 -24.69 -25.99
N ILE A 382 -20.25 -24.43 -25.45
CA ILE A 382 -20.47 -23.33 -24.50
C ILE A 382 -19.94 -23.70 -23.11
N SER A 383 -20.20 -24.91 -22.63
CA SER A 383 -19.81 -25.33 -21.28
C SER A 383 -18.30 -25.60 -21.12
N ILE A 384 -17.60 -26.08 -22.15
CA ILE A 384 -16.17 -26.38 -22.08
C ILE A 384 -15.31 -25.14 -21.85
N PHE A 385 -15.79 -23.97 -22.31
CA PHE A 385 -15.20 -22.67 -21.97
C PHE A 385 -15.14 -22.48 -20.44
N SER A 386 -16.25 -22.76 -19.73
CA SER A 386 -16.29 -22.64 -18.28
C SER A 386 -15.32 -23.60 -17.58
N ALA A 387 -15.03 -24.77 -18.16
CA ALA A 387 -14.06 -25.71 -17.60
C ALA A 387 -12.62 -25.13 -17.64
N GLY A 388 -12.21 -24.57 -18.78
CA GLY A 388 -10.93 -23.86 -18.89
C GLY A 388 -10.85 -22.64 -17.98
N TYR A 389 -11.97 -21.90 -17.89
CA TYR A 389 -12.11 -20.72 -17.04
C TYR A 389 -11.92 -21.03 -15.55
N ILE A 390 -12.61 -22.06 -15.04
CA ILE A 390 -12.51 -22.55 -13.65
C ILE A 390 -11.07 -22.95 -13.31
N MET A 391 -10.39 -23.63 -14.23
CA MET A 391 -9.02 -24.12 -14.01
C MET A 391 -8.03 -22.99 -13.76
N MET A 392 -8.11 -21.91 -14.55
CA MET A 392 -7.16 -20.79 -14.45
C MET A 392 -7.59 -19.65 -13.53
N GLN A 393 -8.85 -19.61 -13.08
CA GLN A 393 -9.37 -18.51 -12.28
C GLN A 393 -8.62 -18.31 -10.95
N LEU A 394 -8.40 -19.37 -10.17
CA LEU A 394 -7.63 -19.27 -8.93
C LEU A 394 -6.13 -18.99 -9.20
N PRO A 395 -5.41 -19.77 -10.04
CA PRO A 395 -4.00 -19.50 -10.34
C PRO A 395 -3.73 -18.08 -10.82
N SER A 396 -4.53 -17.58 -11.77
CA SER A 396 -4.34 -16.25 -12.36
C SER A 396 -4.56 -15.12 -11.37
N THR A 397 -5.53 -15.26 -10.46
CA THR A 397 -5.77 -14.28 -9.38
C THR A 397 -4.56 -14.18 -8.45
N MET A 398 -3.88 -15.31 -8.21
CA MET A 398 -2.66 -15.35 -7.39
C MET A 398 -1.43 -14.80 -8.14
N ILE A 399 -1.31 -15.05 -9.45
CA ILE A 399 -0.25 -14.46 -10.28
C ILE A 399 -0.35 -12.94 -10.27
N MET A 400 -1.57 -12.42 -10.32
CA MET A 400 -1.80 -10.98 -10.34
C MET A 400 -1.32 -10.26 -9.08
N THR A 401 -1.21 -10.93 -7.93
CA THR A 401 -0.63 -10.30 -6.72
C THR A 401 0.87 -10.04 -6.85
N LYS A 402 1.56 -10.72 -7.79
CA LYS A 402 3.00 -10.61 -8.03
C LYS A 402 3.37 -9.82 -9.29
N MET A 403 2.42 -9.59 -10.19
CA MET A 403 2.66 -8.90 -11.46
C MET A 403 2.06 -7.49 -11.46
N GLN A 404 2.66 -6.62 -12.28
CA GLN A 404 2.17 -5.27 -12.52
C GLN A 404 0.88 -5.32 -13.38
N PRO A 405 -0.23 -4.73 -12.93
CA PRO A 405 -1.52 -4.77 -13.63
C PRO A 405 -1.46 -4.25 -15.07
N HIS A 406 -0.65 -3.22 -15.35
CA HIS A 406 -0.56 -2.62 -16.70
C HIS A 406 0.02 -3.57 -17.76
N ILE A 407 0.78 -4.59 -17.35
CA ILE A 407 1.32 -5.61 -18.27
C ILE A 407 0.39 -6.82 -18.29
N PHE A 408 0.00 -7.30 -17.11
CA PHE A 408 -0.70 -8.57 -16.97
C PHE A 408 -2.12 -8.53 -17.56
N LEU A 409 -2.95 -7.55 -17.18
CA LEU A 409 -4.33 -7.47 -17.68
C LEU A 409 -4.35 -7.25 -19.21
N PRO A 410 -3.64 -6.26 -19.78
CA PRO A 410 -3.55 -6.07 -21.23
C PRO A 410 -2.99 -7.26 -22.01
N GLY A 411 -1.97 -7.95 -21.46
CA GLY A 411 -1.45 -9.17 -22.06
C GLY A 411 -2.52 -10.26 -22.18
N CYS A 412 -3.33 -10.46 -21.14
CA CYS A 412 -4.46 -11.38 -21.18
C CYS A 412 -5.55 -10.93 -22.16
N ILE A 413 -5.84 -9.61 -22.24
CA ILE A 413 -6.79 -9.02 -23.20
C ILE A 413 -6.41 -9.36 -24.63
N ILE A 414 -5.16 -9.08 -25.00
CA ILE A 414 -4.67 -9.32 -26.35
C ILE A 414 -4.65 -10.82 -26.65
N LEU A 415 -4.21 -11.65 -25.70
CA LEU A 415 -4.16 -13.09 -25.88
C LEU A 415 -5.55 -13.69 -26.07
N TRP A 416 -6.54 -13.32 -25.24
CA TRP A 416 -7.90 -13.80 -25.41
C TRP A 416 -8.50 -13.32 -26.73
N ALA A 417 -8.23 -12.07 -27.12
CA ALA A 417 -8.80 -11.50 -28.34
C ALA A 417 -8.27 -12.21 -29.59
N CYS A 418 -6.97 -12.56 -29.60
CA CYS A 418 -6.37 -13.41 -30.63
C CYS A 418 -7.03 -14.80 -30.68
N VAL A 419 -7.22 -15.45 -29.52
CA VAL A 419 -7.86 -16.78 -29.46
C VAL A 419 -9.33 -16.71 -29.88
N SER A 420 -10.05 -15.65 -29.50
CA SER A 420 -11.43 -15.39 -29.90
C SER A 420 -11.52 -15.26 -31.42
N ALA A 421 -10.65 -14.46 -32.04
CA ALA A 421 -10.56 -14.31 -33.49
C ALA A 421 -10.24 -15.64 -34.21
N CYS A 422 -9.41 -16.50 -33.61
CA CYS A 422 -9.14 -17.85 -34.13
C CYS A 422 -10.39 -18.74 -34.20
N THR A 423 -11.47 -18.43 -33.47
CA THR A 423 -12.78 -19.12 -33.63
C THR A 423 -13.27 -19.03 -35.07
N ALA A 424 -13.02 -17.90 -35.74
CA ALA A 424 -13.39 -17.68 -37.13
C ALA A 424 -12.71 -18.65 -38.11
N ALA A 425 -11.61 -19.30 -37.72
CA ALA A 425 -10.91 -20.28 -38.54
C ALA A 425 -11.43 -21.71 -38.36
N THR A 426 -12.26 -21.97 -37.36
CA THR A 426 -12.73 -23.33 -37.05
C THR A 426 -13.69 -23.86 -38.13
N SER A 427 -13.57 -25.16 -38.44
CA SER A 427 -14.38 -25.86 -39.44
C SER A 427 -14.78 -27.28 -38.99
N SER A 428 -14.50 -27.63 -37.74
CA SER A 428 -14.83 -28.95 -37.18
C SER A 428 -15.32 -28.83 -35.74
N PRO A 429 -16.09 -29.80 -35.23
CA PRO A 429 -16.54 -29.78 -33.84
C PRO A 429 -15.37 -29.78 -32.86
N ALA A 430 -14.34 -30.60 -33.13
CA ALA A 430 -13.15 -30.68 -32.29
C ALA A 430 -12.38 -29.34 -32.27
N GLY A 431 -12.21 -28.70 -33.43
CA GLY A 431 -11.56 -27.39 -33.52
C GLY A 431 -12.29 -26.32 -32.71
N LEU A 432 -13.63 -26.30 -32.78
CA LEU A 432 -14.44 -25.38 -31.97
C LEU A 432 -14.27 -25.65 -30.47
N LEU A 433 -14.34 -26.92 -30.02
CA LEU A 433 -14.17 -27.27 -28.60
C LEU A 433 -12.79 -26.88 -28.06
N VAL A 434 -11.72 -27.12 -28.82
CA VAL A 434 -10.34 -26.79 -28.41
C VAL A 434 -10.16 -25.28 -28.28
N VAL A 435 -10.57 -24.50 -29.29
CA VAL A 435 -10.48 -23.03 -29.24
C VAL A 435 -11.29 -22.48 -28.06
N ARG A 436 -12.47 -23.04 -27.79
CA ARG A 436 -13.33 -22.64 -26.65
C ARG A 436 -12.70 -22.94 -25.30
N PHE A 437 -12.08 -24.10 -25.15
CA PHE A 437 -11.36 -24.45 -23.93
C PHE A 437 -10.18 -23.49 -23.70
N ILE A 438 -9.35 -23.27 -24.73
CA ILE A 438 -8.20 -22.35 -24.64
C ILE A 438 -8.68 -20.92 -24.34
N LEU A 439 -9.77 -20.48 -24.99
CA LEU A 439 -10.36 -19.17 -24.71
C LEU A 439 -10.74 -19.03 -23.22
N GLY A 440 -11.35 -20.07 -22.63
CA GLY A 440 -11.63 -20.11 -21.20
C GLY A 440 -10.38 -19.96 -20.34
N VAL A 441 -9.30 -20.66 -20.68
CA VAL A 441 -8.02 -20.60 -19.96
C VAL A 441 -7.41 -19.19 -19.98
N VAL A 442 -7.43 -18.52 -21.14
CA VAL A 442 -6.79 -17.19 -21.32
C VAL A 442 -7.67 -16.03 -20.83
N GLU A 443 -8.99 -16.20 -20.81
CA GLU A 443 -9.95 -15.17 -20.36
C GLU A 443 -10.15 -15.19 -18.83
N ALA A 444 -9.91 -16.34 -18.17
CA ALA A 444 -10.02 -16.54 -16.73
C ALA A 444 -9.42 -15.44 -15.83
N PRO A 445 -8.25 -14.84 -16.15
CA PRO A 445 -7.62 -13.84 -15.31
C PRO A 445 -8.43 -12.55 -15.15
N PHE A 446 -9.25 -12.19 -16.14
CA PHE A 446 -9.75 -10.82 -16.23
C PHE A 446 -10.74 -10.46 -15.11
N PHE A 447 -11.84 -11.20 -14.96
CA PHE A 447 -12.90 -10.83 -14.01
C PHE A 447 -12.47 -10.85 -12.53
N PRO A 448 -11.93 -11.96 -11.98
CA PRO A 448 -11.44 -11.96 -10.59
C PRO A 448 -10.28 -10.98 -10.43
N GLY A 449 -9.49 -10.78 -11.51
CA GLY A 449 -8.41 -9.83 -11.56
C GLY A 449 -8.90 -8.38 -11.42
N ALA A 450 -9.90 -7.99 -12.19
CA ALA A 450 -10.51 -6.67 -12.13
C ALA A 450 -11.14 -6.39 -10.76
N ILE A 451 -11.82 -7.39 -10.17
CA ILE A 451 -12.38 -7.27 -8.81
C ILE A 451 -11.27 -7.02 -7.80
N TYR A 452 -10.22 -7.84 -7.78
CA TYR A 452 -9.10 -7.63 -6.86
C TYR A 452 -8.39 -6.29 -7.13
N TYR A 453 -8.16 -5.94 -8.40
CA TYR A 453 -7.46 -4.73 -8.78
C TYR A 453 -8.21 -3.46 -8.34
N LEU A 454 -9.52 -3.37 -8.57
CA LEU A 454 -10.37 -2.30 -8.01
C LEU A 454 -10.24 -2.23 -6.48
N SER A 455 -10.17 -3.39 -5.85
CA SER A 455 -10.10 -3.51 -4.40
C SER A 455 -8.78 -3.04 -3.78
N THR A 456 -7.74 -2.81 -4.60
CA THR A 456 -6.46 -2.21 -4.21
C THR A 456 -6.43 -0.69 -4.35
N TRP A 457 -7.42 -0.10 -5.01
CA TRP A 457 -7.50 1.34 -5.27
C TRP A 457 -8.58 2.04 -4.44
N TYR A 458 -9.61 1.32 -3.98
CA TYR A 458 -10.78 1.90 -3.31
C TYR A 458 -10.99 1.34 -1.90
N THR A 459 -11.47 2.21 -0.99
CA THR A 459 -11.87 1.80 0.37
C THR A 459 -13.17 0.99 0.36
N LYS A 460 -13.50 0.27 1.44
CA LYS A 460 -14.74 -0.52 1.56
C LYS A 460 -16.00 0.30 1.27
N LYS A 461 -16.02 1.57 1.67
CA LYS A 461 -17.14 2.49 1.47
C LYS A 461 -17.31 2.91 0.01
N GLU A 462 -16.23 2.92 -0.76
CA GLU A 462 -16.18 3.34 -2.15
C GLU A 462 -16.32 2.19 -3.15
N LEU A 463 -15.89 1.00 -2.75
CA LEU A 463 -15.69 -0.13 -3.65
C LEU A 463 -16.99 -0.68 -4.25
N GLY A 464 -18.11 -0.60 -3.53
CA GLY A 464 -19.34 -1.28 -3.93
C GLY A 464 -19.95 -0.74 -5.21
N ILE A 465 -20.13 0.57 -5.33
CA ILE A 465 -20.72 1.23 -6.50
C ILE A 465 -19.83 1.05 -7.73
N ARG A 466 -18.52 0.97 -7.54
CA ARG A 466 -17.53 0.82 -8.60
C ARG A 466 -17.44 -0.61 -9.12
N MET A 467 -17.50 -1.58 -8.22
CA MET A 467 -17.70 -2.98 -8.59
C MET A 467 -19.08 -3.21 -9.23
N ALA A 468 -20.12 -2.51 -8.77
CA ALA A 468 -21.44 -2.57 -9.40
C ALA A 468 -21.41 -1.99 -10.83
N LEU A 469 -20.71 -0.88 -11.05
CA LEU A 469 -20.48 -0.32 -12.39
C LEU A 469 -19.73 -1.31 -13.30
N LEU A 470 -18.68 -1.96 -12.78
CA LEU A 470 -17.99 -3.05 -13.49
C LEU A 470 -18.99 -4.14 -13.87
N VAL A 471 -19.70 -4.70 -12.90
CA VAL A 471 -20.68 -5.77 -13.11
C VAL A 471 -21.78 -5.38 -14.10
N CYS A 472 -22.22 -4.12 -14.07
CA CYS A 472 -23.20 -3.56 -15.00
C CYS A 472 -22.70 -3.55 -16.46
N GLY A 473 -21.39 -3.72 -16.70
CA GLY A 473 -20.83 -3.98 -18.03
C GLY A 473 -21.45 -5.20 -18.72
N ILE A 474 -21.82 -6.26 -17.97
CA ILE A 474 -22.58 -7.40 -18.52
C ILE A 474 -23.92 -6.97 -19.09
N LEU A 475 -24.65 -6.12 -18.36
CA LEU A 475 -25.99 -5.68 -18.73
C LEU A 475 -25.95 -4.81 -19.98
N LEU A 476 -24.97 -3.90 -20.06
CA LEU A 476 -24.73 -3.10 -21.25
C LEU A 476 -24.29 -3.97 -22.43
N SER A 477 -23.39 -4.94 -22.20
CA SER A 477 -22.96 -5.89 -23.23
C SER A 477 -24.16 -6.68 -23.78
N ASN A 478 -24.98 -7.28 -22.93
CA ASN A 478 -26.18 -8.01 -23.37
C ASN A 478 -27.21 -7.12 -24.10
N CYS A 479 -27.30 -5.84 -23.73
CA CYS A 479 -28.15 -4.86 -24.39
C CYS A 479 -27.67 -4.56 -25.82
N PHE A 480 -26.36 -4.34 -26.01
CA PHE A 480 -25.78 -3.94 -27.29
C PHE A 480 -25.30 -5.11 -28.17
N ALA A 481 -25.07 -6.29 -27.61
CA ALA A 481 -24.54 -7.46 -28.33
C ALA A 481 -25.40 -7.82 -29.55
N GLY A 482 -26.72 -7.90 -29.37
CA GLY A 482 -27.65 -8.21 -30.45
C GLY A 482 -27.66 -7.14 -31.55
N LEU A 483 -27.50 -5.86 -31.19
CA LEU A 483 -27.47 -4.74 -32.13
C LEU A 483 -26.20 -4.74 -32.98
N ILE A 484 -25.03 -4.89 -32.33
CA ILE A 484 -23.73 -4.93 -33.00
C ILE A 484 -23.64 -6.15 -33.91
N SER A 485 -24.01 -7.32 -33.39
CA SER A 485 -24.07 -8.57 -34.15
C SER A 485 -25.01 -8.45 -35.36
N ALA A 486 -26.21 -7.87 -35.20
CA ALA A 486 -27.12 -7.70 -36.32
C ALA A 486 -26.54 -6.84 -37.45
N GLY A 487 -25.83 -5.75 -37.13
CA GLY A 487 -25.17 -4.91 -38.13
C GLY A 487 -24.07 -5.64 -38.90
N ILE A 488 -23.19 -6.35 -38.17
CA ILE A 488 -22.07 -7.09 -38.79
C ILE A 488 -22.60 -8.27 -39.61
N LEU A 489 -23.50 -9.07 -39.04
CA LEU A 489 -23.98 -10.31 -39.65
C LEU A 489 -24.86 -10.05 -40.88
N SER A 490 -25.55 -8.91 -40.96
CA SER A 490 -26.35 -8.53 -42.13
C SER A 490 -25.52 -7.90 -43.25
N GLY A 491 -24.45 -7.17 -42.94
CA GLY A 491 -23.64 -6.44 -43.93
C GLY A 491 -22.45 -7.21 -44.51
N MET A 492 -21.93 -8.22 -43.80
CA MET A 492 -20.64 -8.85 -44.12
C MET A 492 -20.75 -10.25 -44.75
N ALA A 493 -21.95 -10.71 -45.09
CA ALA A 493 -22.15 -12.01 -45.72
C ALA A 493 -21.48 -12.07 -47.11
N GLY A 494 -20.56 -13.01 -47.31
CA GLY A 494 -19.88 -13.22 -48.60
C GLY A 494 -18.72 -12.27 -48.90
N VAL A 495 -18.47 -11.27 -48.05
CA VAL A 495 -17.30 -10.38 -48.15
C VAL A 495 -16.04 -11.21 -47.90
N GLY A 496 -15.08 -11.17 -48.82
CA GLY A 496 -13.84 -11.93 -48.72
C GLY A 496 -14.01 -13.46 -48.75
N HIS A 497 -15.11 -13.98 -49.32
CA HIS A 497 -15.46 -15.41 -49.35
C HIS A 497 -15.63 -16.06 -47.96
N LEU A 498 -15.90 -15.26 -46.92
CA LEU A 498 -16.15 -15.75 -45.57
C LEU A 498 -17.64 -15.67 -45.22
N ALA A 499 -18.09 -16.61 -44.39
CA ALA A 499 -19.39 -16.56 -43.76
C ALA A 499 -19.49 -15.36 -42.80
N ALA A 500 -20.68 -14.77 -42.67
CA ALA A 500 -20.88 -13.56 -41.87
C ALA A 500 -20.46 -13.74 -40.40
N TRP A 501 -20.68 -14.93 -39.82
CA TRP A 501 -20.30 -15.22 -38.44
C TRP A 501 -18.78 -15.23 -38.22
N ARG A 502 -17.97 -15.51 -39.24
CA ARG A 502 -16.50 -15.45 -39.14
C ARG A 502 -16.04 -14.01 -38.98
N TRP A 503 -16.66 -13.08 -39.71
CA TRP A 503 -16.39 -11.64 -39.57
C TRP A 503 -16.74 -11.09 -38.19
N LEU A 504 -17.78 -11.62 -37.54
CA LEU A 504 -18.13 -11.25 -36.16
C LEU A 504 -16.94 -11.42 -35.22
N PHE A 505 -16.35 -12.63 -35.17
CA PHE A 505 -15.19 -12.92 -34.31
C PHE A 505 -13.93 -12.15 -34.73
N ILE A 506 -13.71 -11.91 -36.02
CA ILE A 506 -12.53 -11.16 -36.51
C ILE A 506 -12.62 -9.68 -36.09
N LEU A 507 -13.77 -9.04 -36.30
CA LEU A 507 -13.95 -7.61 -36.01
C LEU A 507 -14.00 -7.34 -34.51
N GLU A 508 -14.73 -8.17 -33.75
CA GLU A 508 -14.77 -8.05 -32.29
C GLU A 508 -13.39 -8.33 -31.68
N GLY A 509 -12.69 -9.38 -32.14
CA GLY A 509 -11.32 -9.66 -31.72
C GLY A 509 -10.36 -8.51 -32.03
N LEU A 510 -10.43 -7.91 -33.21
CA LEU A 510 -9.59 -6.76 -33.56
C LEU A 510 -9.88 -5.54 -32.68
N ALA A 511 -11.16 -5.23 -32.43
CA ALA A 511 -11.55 -4.15 -31.53
C ALA A 511 -11.02 -4.38 -30.10
N THR A 512 -11.10 -5.62 -29.61
CA THR A 512 -10.58 -5.98 -28.29
C THR A 512 -9.05 -5.92 -28.23
N ILE A 513 -8.32 -6.27 -29.31
CA ILE A 513 -6.86 -6.07 -29.38
C ILE A 513 -6.51 -4.60 -29.25
N VAL A 514 -7.22 -3.70 -29.96
CA VAL A 514 -7.00 -2.26 -29.86
C VAL A 514 -7.23 -1.77 -28.44
N ILE A 515 -8.30 -2.23 -27.79
CA ILE A 515 -8.58 -1.91 -26.38
C ILE A 515 -7.47 -2.43 -25.47
N GLY A 516 -6.94 -3.63 -25.72
CA GLY A 516 -5.81 -4.19 -25.00
C GLY A 516 -4.55 -3.33 -25.12
N VAL A 517 -4.21 -2.88 -26.33
CA VAL A 517 -3.07 -1.97 -26.57
C VAL A 517 -3.29 -0.62 -25.87
N VAL A 518 -4.49 -0.06 -25.94
CA VAL A 518 -4.82 1.17 -25.21
C VAL A 518 -4.72 0.97 -23.69
N ALA A 519 -5.17 -0.18 -23.18
CA ALA A 519 -5.10 -0.51 -21.78
C ALA A 519 -3.65 -0.66 -21.30
N PHE A 520 -2.73 -1.16 -22.13
CA PHE A 520 -1.30 -1.23 -21.81
C PHE A 520 -0.69 0.14 -21.46
N PHE A 521 -1.13 1.21 -22.12
CA PHE A 521 -0.62 2.57 -21.87
C PHE A 521 -1.40 3.35 -20.81
N LEU A 522 -2.70 3.07 -20.64
CA LEU A 522 -3.58 3.86 -19.77
C LEU A 522 -3.84 3.25 -18.39
N LEU A 523 -3.73 1.92 -18.25
CA LEU A 523 -4.05 1.23 -17.00
C LEU A 523 -2.95 1.49 -15.96
N PRO A 524 -3.28 2.08 -14.79
CA PRO A 524 -2.26 2.36 -13.78
C PRO A 524 -1.79 1.09 -13.07
N ASP A 525 -0.66 1.15 -12.36
CA ASP A 525 -0.23 0.04 -11.52
C ASP A 525 -0.88 0.09 -10.13
N TYR A 526 -0.19 -0.38 -9.10
CA TYR A 526 -0.65 -0.22 -7.73
C TYR A 526 -0.44 1.23 -7.26
N PRO A 527 -1.16 1.69 -6.22
CA PRO A 527 -1.02 3.04 -5.69
C PRO A 527 0.43 3.44 -5.36
N GLY A 528 1.29 2.49 -4.99
CA GLY A 528 2.70 2.76 -4.67
C GLY A 528 3.67 2.84 -5.84
N THR A 529 3.36 2.23 -6.97
CA THR A 529 4.26 2.15 -8.13
C THR A 529 3.82 3.04 -9.29
N THR A 530 2.62 3.60 -9.22
CA THR A 530 2.06 4.43 -10.29
C THR A 530 2.77 5.78 -10.41
N SER A 531 3.21 6.14 -11.62
CA SER A 531 4.06 7.30 -11.90
C SER A 531 3.33 8.65 -11.96
N TRP A 532 2.03 8.67 -12.26
CA TRP A 532 1.27 9.92 -12.41
C TRP A 532 0.72 10.49 -11.08
N LEU A 533 0.87 9.75 -9.98
CA LEU A 533 0.52 10.24 -8.65
C LEU A 533 1.61 11.15 -8.11
N THR A 534 1.20 12.30 -7.59
CA THR A 534 2.07 13.14 -6.75
C THR A 534 2.43 12.41 -5.46
N GLU A 535 3.46 12.85 -4.75
CA GLU A 535 3.88 12.22 -3.49
C GLU A 535 2.77 12.31 -2.43
N GLU A 536 2.11 13.47 -2.34
CA GLU A 536 0.96 13.70 -1.45
C GLU A 536 -0.22 12.76 -1.79
N GLU A 537 -0.59 12.66 -3.08
CA GLU A 537 -1.62 11.73 -3.53
C GLU A 537 -1.25 10.26 -3.25
N ARG A 538 0.03 9.89 -3.35
CA ARG A 538 0.54 8.54 -3.07
C ARG A 538 0.44 8.21 -1.59
N VAL A 539 0.83 9.14 -0.72
CA VAL A 539 0.71 9.00 0.74
C VAL A 539 -0.75 8.91 1.17
N VAL A 540 -1.61 9.83 0.71
CA VAL A 540 -3.05 9.79 1.00
C VAL A 540 -3.69 8.52 0.44
N GLY A 541 -3.32 8.11 -0.77
CA GLY A 541 -3.86 6.93 -1.44
C GLY A 541 -3.56 5.62 -0.72
N GLN A 542 -2.34 5.44 -0.20
CA GLN A 542 -1.98 4.24 0.56
C GLN A 542 -2.43 4.33 2.02
N GLY A 543 -2.32 5.50 2.65
CA GLY A 543 -2.69 5.73 4.05
C GLY A 543 -4.17 5.48 4.31
N ARG A 544 -5.07 5.99 3.47
CA ARG A 544 -6.52 5.77 3.60
C ARG A 544 -6.92 4.30 3.48
N LEU A 545 -6.24 3.55 2.63
CA LEU A 545 -6.51 2.12 2.42
C LEU A 545 -6.01 1.27 3.60
N ALA A 546 -4.87 1.64 4.19
CA ALA A 546 -4.34 0.99 5.38
C ALA A 546 -5.23 1.25 6.62
N VAL A 547 -5.68 2.49 6.81
CA VAL A 547 -6.65 2.86 7.86
C VAL A 547 -7.98 2.13 7.68
N ASP A 548 -8.54 2.09 6.47
CA ASP A 548 -9.79 1.35 6.21
C ASP A 548 -9.61 -0.17 6.43
N ALA A 549 -8.41 -0.71 6.24
CA ALA A 549 -8.09 -2.10 6.52
C ALA A 549 -7.88 -2.40 8.03
N GLY A 550 -7.76 -1.37 8.88
CA GLY A 550 -7.48 -1.52 10.30
C GLY A 550 -6.08 -2.08 10.56
N SER A 551 -5.11 -1.65 9.76
CA SER A 551 -3.73 -2.14 9.73
C SER A 551 -2.77 -0.98 9.99
N GLU A 552 -1.79 -1.20 10.86
CA GLU A 552 -0.66 -0.27 11.05
C GLU A 552 0.43 -0.44 9.98
N GLU A 553 0.33 -1.51 9.17
CA GLU A 553 1.18 -1.75 8.01
C GLU A 553 0.44 -1.41 6.71
N ILE A 554 1.18 -0.94 5.71
CA ILE A 554 0.65 -0.71 4.36
C ILE A 554 0.12 -2.02 3.78
N LEU A 555 -0.89 -1.92 2.91
CA LEU A 555 -1.35 -3.03 2.08
C LEU A 555 -0.17 -3.64 1.30
N GLY A 556 0.51 -4.65 1.85
CA GLY A 556 1.68 -5.27 1.21
C GLY A 556 2.40 -6.35 2.02
N GLU A 557 2.38 -6.31 3.36
CA GLU A 557 3.43 -6.99 4.16
C GLU A 557 2.99 -8.17 5.05
N GLU A 558 1.73 -8.59 5.06
CA GLU A 558 1.44 -9.94 5.56
C GLU A 558 1.86 -10.98 4.50
N GLU A 559 3.17 -11.31 4.50
CA GLU A 559 3.76 -12.47 3.80
C GLU A 559 3.27 -13.78 4.41
N ILE A 560 1.95 -13.98 4.40
CA ILE A 560 1.41 -15.31 4.59
C ILE A 560 1.72 -16.08 3.32
N ALA A 561 2.54 -17.13 3.47
CA ALA A 561 2.84 -18.06 2.40
C ALA A 561 1.54 -18.42 1.65
N MET A 562 1.56 -18.36 0.32
CA MET A 562 0.38 -18.53 -0.53
C MET A 562 -0.48 -19.74 -0.14
N LYS A 563 0.17 -20.84 0.25
CA LYS A 563 -0.47 -22.06 0.75
C LYS A 563 -1.25 -21.84 2.05
N GLN A 564 -0.67 -21.14 3.02
CA GLN A 564 -1.34 -20.82 4.29
C GLN A 564 -2.53 -19.89 4.06
N ALA A 565 -2.40 -18.88 3.19
CA ALA A 565 -3.50 -17.98 2.86
C ALA A 565 -4.69 -18.70 2.19
N ILE A 566 -4.40 -19.65 1.28
CA ILE A 566 -5.42 -20.51 0.66
C ILE A 566 -6.08 -21.40 1.72
N LEU A 567 -5.30 -22.03 2.60
CA LEU A 567 -5.84 -22.86 3.69
C LEU A 567 -6.72 -22.05 4.63
N SER A 568 -6.31 -20.84 5.03
CA SER A 568 -7.11 -19.93 5.85
C SER A 568 -8.40 -19.48 5.15
N ALA A 569 -8.38 -19.32 3.82
CA ALA A 569 -9.59 -19.03 3.05
C ALA A 569 -10.53 -20.24 2.98
N VAL A 570 -10.00 -21.46 2.84
CA VAL A 570 -10.77 -22.71 2.81
C VAL A 570 -11.41 -23.01 4.16
N HIS A 571 -10.73 -22.71 5.27
CA HIS A 571 -11.28 -22.89 6.61
C HIS A 571 -12.32 -21.83 7.01
N ASP A 572 -12.43 -20.74 6.27
CA ASP A 572 -13.39 -19.67 6.55
C ASP A 572 -14.78 -20.01 5.98
N TYR A 573 -15.72 -20.36 6.87
CA TYR A 573 -17.07 -20.74 6.46
C TYR A 573 -17.81 -19.63 5.69
N ARG A 574 -17.44 -18.35 5.88
CA ARG A 574 -18.05 -17.22 5.16
C ARG A 574 -17.75 -17.31 3.66
N VAL A 575 -16.58 -17.80 3.28
CA VAL A 575 -16.18 -18.01 1.87
C VAL A 575 -17.16 -18.97 1.20
N TRP A 576 -17.48 -20.09 1.85
CA TRP A 576 -18.41 -21.09 1.32
C TRP A 576 -19.85 -20.57 1.22
N LEU A 577 -20.31 -19.76 2.18
CA LEU A 577 -21.61 -19.11 2.10
C LEU A 577 -21.69 -18.15 0.91
N PHE A 578 -20.68 -17.30 0.70
CA PHE A 578 -20.61 -16.42 -0.46
C PHE A 578 -20.43 -17.18 -1.78
N ALA A 579 -19.66 -18.26 -1.79
CA ALA A 579 -19.46 -19.10 -2.96
C ALA A 579 -20.78 -19.76 -3.40
N CYS A 580 -21.55 -20.30 -2.45
CA CYS A 580 -22.88 -20.86 -2.71
C CYS A 580 -23.88 -19.78 -3.18
N LEU A 581 -23.84 -18.58 -2.60
CA LEU A 581 -24.63 -17.43 -3.03
C LEU A 581 -24.30 -17.00 -4.47
N GLN A 582 -23.01 -16.89 -4.81
CA GLN A 582 -22.59 -16.50 -6.15
C GLN A 582 -22.86 -17.61 -7.18
N MET A 583 -22.72 -18.89 -6.81
CA MET A 583 -23.07 -20.03 -7.65
C MET A 583 -24.56 -20.09 -7.96
N SER A 584 -25.41 -19.94 -6.94
CA SER A 584 -26.86 -19.90 -7.12
C SER A 584 -27.32 -18.71 -7.97
N THR A 585 -26.70 -17.54 -7.78
CA THR A 585 -26.97 -16.36 -8.61
C THR A 585 -26.50 -16.58 -10.06
N THR A 586 -25.33 -17.19 -10.27
CA THR A 586 -24.81 -17.48 -11.62
C THR A 586 -25.68 -18.51 -12.35
N ALA A 587 -26.14 -19.57 -11.66
CA ALA A 587 -27.10 -20.52 -12.19
C ALA A 587 -28.41 -19.82 -12.59
N SER A 588 -28.89 -18.89 -11.75
CA SER A 588 -30.11 -18.13 -11.98
C SER A 588 -30.01 -17.19 -13.19
N ILE A 589 -28.81 -16.69 -13.53
CA ILE A 589 -28.59 -15.80 -14.69
C ILE A 589 -28.51 -16.57 -16.02
N SER A 590 -28.43 -17.91 -15.99
CA SER A 590 -28.27 -18.73 -17.22
C SER A 590 -29.35 -18.51 -18.28
N PHE A 591 -30.55 -18.02 -17.91
CA PHE A 591 -31.60 -17.64 -18.87
C PHE A 591 -31.13 -16.58 -19.87
N SER A 592 -30.15 -15.75 -19.50
CA SER A 592 -29.62 -14.67 -20.35
C SER A 592 -29.03 -15.19 -21.66
N HIS A 593 -28.35 -16.34 -21.64
CA HIS A 593 -27.81 -16.98 -22.85
C HIS A 593 -28.90 -17.42 -23.84
N PHE A 594 -30.13 -17.62 -23.35
CA PHE A 594 -31.27 -18.10 -24.13
C PHE A 594 -32.37 -17.04 -24.25
N PHE A 595 -32.09 -15.81 -23.84
CA PHE A 595 -33.09 -14.74 -23.76
C PHE A 595 -33.76 -14.44 -25.11
N PRO A 596 -33.04 -14.37 -26.25
CA PRO A 596 -33.70 -14.23 -27.56
C PRO A 596 -34.70 -15.36 -27.87
N THR A 597 -34.35 -16.60 -27.53
CA THR A 597 -35.24 -17.76 -27.71
C THR A 597 -36.50 -17.65 -26.85
N LEU A 598 -36.34 -17.21 -25.59
CA LEU A 598 -37.45 -17.01 -24.67
C LEU A 598 -38.39 -15.90 -25.16
N ILE A 599 -37.85 -14.80 -25.68
CA ILE A 599 -38.66 -13.73 -26.29
C ILE A 599 -39.37 -14.25 -27.54
N LYS A 600 -38.69 -14.99 -28.42
CA LYS A 600 -39.30 -15.56 -29.64
C LYS A 600 -40.51 -16.43 -29.33
N GLN A 601 -40.44 -17.23 -28.27
CA GLN A 601 -41.53 -18.10 -27.82
C GLN A 601 -42.75 -17.35 -27.28
N LEU A 602 -42.64 -16.07 -26.93
CA LEU A 602 -43.79 -15.22 -26.63
C LEU A 602 -44.66 -14.92 -27.88
N GLY A 603 -44.29 -15.44 -29.05
CA GLY A 603 -45.05 -15.31 -30.29
C GLY A 603 -44.59 -14.16 -31.19
N PHE A 604 -43.32 -13.76 -31.13
CA PHE A 604 -42.73 -12.79 -32.06
C PHE A 604 -42.11 -13.52 -33.26
N LYS A 605 -42.57 -13.22 -34.49
CA LYS A 605 -42.16 -13.95 -35.70
C LYS A 605 -40.87 -13.43 -36.36
N ASN A 606 -40.56 -12.14 -36.20
CA ASN A 606 -39.40 -11.51 -36.84
C ASN A 606 -38.17 -11.58 -35.92
N ASN A 607 -37.11 -12.26 -36.37
CA ASN A 607 -35.87 -12.44 -35.60
C ASN A 607 -35.20 -11.11 -35.24
N THR A 608 -35.25 -10.10 -36.12
CA THR A 608 -34.69 -8.77 -35.84
C THR A 608 -35.47 -8.09 -34.72
N ILE A 609 -36.82 -8.17 -34.74
CA ILE A 609 -37.66 -7.63 -33.66
C ILE A 609 -37.39 -8.36 -32.35
N VAL A 610 -37.20 -9.68 -32.38
CA VAL A 610 -36.85 -10.47 -31.18
C VAL A 610 -35.55 -9.98 -30.56
N LEU A 611 -34.50 -9.77 -31.35
CA LEU A 611 -33.20 -9.25 -30.87
C LEU A 611 -33.31 -7.80 -30.37
N LEU A 612 -34.17 -6.98 -30.96
CA LEU A 612 -34.41 -5.63 -30.45
C LEU A 612 -35.15 -5.64 -29.11
N LEU A 613 -36.08 -6.57 -28.92
CA LEU A 613 -36.85 -6.70 -27.69
C LEU A 613 -36.06 -7.29 -26.52
N THR A 614 -34.85 -7.81 -26.73
CA THR A 614 -33.99 -8.22 -25.61
C THR A 614 -33.29 -7.04 -24.94
N ALA A 615 -33.09 -5.92 -25.64
CA ALA A 615 -32.37 -4.76 -25.10
C ALA A 615 -33.11 -4.02 -23.95
N PRO A 616 -34.43 -3.72 -24.03
CA PRO A 616 -35.12 -2.97 -22.97
C PRO A 616 -35.11 -3.62 -21.59
N PRO A 617 -35.34 -4.95 -21.44
CA PRO A 617 -35.22 -5.61 -20.14
C PRO A 617 -33.81 -5.48 -19.52
N TYR A 618 -32.74 -5.57 -20.32
CA TYR A 618 -31.37 -5.41 -19.82
C TYR A 618 -31.06 -3.96 -19.43
N LEU A 619 -31.55 -2.98 -20.21
CA LEU A 619 -31.41 -1.57 -19.86
C LEU A 619 -32.14 -1.21 -18.56
N PHE A 620 -33.35 -1.74 -18.37
CA PHE A 620 -34.07 -1.59 -17.10
C PHE A 620 -33.32 -2.24 -15.94
N SER A 621 -32.78 -3.44 -16.16
CA SER A 621 -31.97 -4.15 -15.17
C SER A 621 -30.69 -3.40 -14.82
N PHE A 622 -30.07 -2.71 -15.77
CA PHE A 622 -28.91 -1.83 -15.55
C PHE A 622 -29.26 -0.69 -14.60
N ILE A 623 -30.36 0.03 -14.87
CA ILE A 623 -30.82 1.14 -14.02
C ILE A 623 -31.17 0.61 -12.62
N TRP A 624 -31.85 -0.53 -12.52
CA TRP A 624 -32.20 -1.16 -11.25
C TRP A 624 -30.97 -1.54 -10.44
N ALA A 625 -30.05 -2.29 -11.05
CA ALA A 625 -28.83 -2.80 -10.42
C ALA A 625 -27.94 -1.65 -9.91
N LEU A 626 -27.78 -0.59 -10.71
CA LEU A 626 -27.00 0.58 -10.32
C LEU A 626 -27.67 1.39 -9.21
N SER A 627 -28.99 1.59 -9.29
CA SER A 627 -29.76 2.32 -8.27
C SER A 627 -29.70 1.63 -6.91
N PHE A 628 -29.87 0.30 -6.89
CA PHE A 628 -29.79 -0.50 -5.67
C PHE A 628 -28.37 -0.56 -5.12
N ALA A 629 -27.35 -0.68 -5.98
CA ALA A 629 -25.96 -0.63 -5.55
C ALA A 629 -25.59 0.73 -4.94
N TRP A 630 -26.04 1.84 -5.56
CA TRP A 630 -25.79 3.19 -5.06
C TRP A 630 -26.43 3.41 -3.68
N ASP A 631 -27.68 3.00 -3.53
CA ASP A 631 -28.41 3.15 -2.27
C ASP A 631 -27.89 2.17 -1.18
N ALA A 632 -27.45 0.97 -1.56
CA ALA A 632 -26.83 0.01 -0.64
C ALA A 632 -25.51 0.53 -0.07
N ASP A 633 -24.67 1.11 -0.93
CA ASP A 633 -23.41 1.73 -0.50
C ASP A 633 -23.66 3.02 0.28
N ARG A 634 -24.61 3.87 -0.12
CA ARG A 634 -24.96 5.07 0.66
C ARG A 634 -25.40 4.72 2.09
N ARG A 635 -26.16 3.63 2.25
CA ARG A 635 -26.66 3.18 3.56
C ARG A 635 -25.73 2.21 4.29
N GLN A 636 -24.63 1.77 3.66
CA GLN A 636 -23.73 0.74 4.16
C GLN A 636 -24.50 -0.52 4.64
N LYS A 637 -25.52 -0.91 3.88
CA LYS A 637 -26.38 -2.09 4.14
C LYS A 637 -26.68 -2.75 2.81
N ARG A 638 -26.15 -3.94 2.58
CA ARG A 638 -26.24 -4.67 1.30
C ARG A 638 -27.32 -5.73 1.30
N SER A 639 -27.57 -6.39 2.43
CA SER A 639 -28.56 -7.47 2.46
C SER A 639 -30.01 -7.06 2.18
N PRO A 640 -30.53 -5.88 2.60
CA PRO A 640 -31.91 -5.51 2.27
C PRO A 640 -32.11 -5.37 0.77
N HIS A 641 -31.15 -4.74 0.08
CA HIS A 641 -31.18 -4.54 -1.37
C HIS A 641 -31.07 -5.86 -2.14
N ALA A 642 -30.19 -6.76 -1.70
CA ALA A 642 -30.08 -8.10 -2.25
C ALA A 642 -31.37 -8.92 -2.01
N ALA A 643 -31.95 -8.85 -0.81
CA ALA A 643 -33.17 -9.57 -0.45
C ALA A 643 -34.40 -9.07 -1.25
N ILE A 644 -34.57 -7.76 -1.39
CA ILE A 644 -35.65 -7.17 -2.21
C ILE A 644 -35.50 -7.59 -3.67
N SER A 645 -34.28 -7.55 -4.21
CA SER A 645 -34.01 -8.01 -5.59
C SER A 645 -34.31 -9.50 -5.76
N GLY A 646 -33.93 -10.34 -4.78
CA GLY A 646 -34.23 -11.76 -4.78
C GLY A 646 -35.72 -12.09 -4.70
N LEU A 647 -36.46 -11.44 -3.80
CA LEU A 647 -37.91 -11.61 -3.72
C LEU A 647 -38.61 -11.17 -5.00
N THR A 648 -38.14 -10.07 -5.61
CA THR A 648 -38.66 -9.59 -6.89
C THR A 648 -38.41 -10.61 -8.00
N ALA A 649 -37.21 -11.20 -8.06
CA ALA A 649 -36.88 -12.24 -9.04
C ALA A 649 -37.74 -13.49 -8.87
N ILE A 650 -37.91 -13.96 -7.63
CA ILE A 650 -38.73 -15.13 -7.29
C ILE A 650 -40.20 -14.89 -7.67
N ALA A 651 -40.77 -13.77 -7.22
CA ALA A 651 -42.17 -13.43 -7.50
C ALA A 651 -42.43 -13.27 -9.00
N ALA A 652 -41.52 -12.59 -9.72
CA ALA A 652 -41.63 -12.41 -11.16
C ALA A 652 -41.48 -13.74 -11.93
N THR A 653 -40.60 -14.64 -11.48
CA THR A 653 -40.42 -15.96 -12.10
C THR A 653 -41.65 -16.84 -11.89
N ILE A 654 -42.23 -16.85 -10.69
CA ILE A 654 -43.49 -17.55 -10.40
C ILE A 654 -44.62 -17.01 -11.28
N ALA A 655 -44.76 -15.68 -11.35
CA ALA A 655 -45.77 -15.04 -12.18
C ALA A 655 -45.57 -15.35 -13.68
N LEU A 656 -44.32 -15.38 -14.16
CA LEU A 656 -43.98 -15.68 -15.55
C LEU A 656 -44.35 -17.11 -15.94
N VAL A 657 -44.21 -18.06 -15.02
CA VAL A 657 -44.59 -19.46 -15.22
C VAL A 657 -46.12 -19.65 -15.09
N ALA A 658 -46.77 -18.92 -14.19
CA ALA A 658 -48.20 -19.03 -13.96
C ALA A 658 -49.05 -18.39 -15.07
N ILE A 659 -48.57 -17.29 -15.67
CA ILE A 659 -49.28 -16.56 -16.72
C ILE A 659 -48.83 -17.08 -18.08
N THR A 660 -49.63 -17.93 -18.71
CA THR A 660 -49.31 -18.54 -20.02
C THR A 660 -49.86 -17.75 -21.21
N ASP A 661 -51.03 -17.13 -21.06
CA ASP A 661 -51.87 -16.74 -22.21
C ASP A 661 -51.68 -15.28 -22.67
N GLN A 662 -51.04 -14.44 -21.85
CA GLN A 662 -50.88 -13.00 -22.14
C GLN A 662 -49.44 -12.64 -22.53
N LYS A 663 -49.19 -12.49 -23.84
CA LYS A 663 -47.88 -12.14 -24.43
C LYS A 663 -47.20 -10.94 -23.78
N TRP A 664 -47.90 -9.80 -23.68
CA TRP A 664 -47.32 -8.55 -23.18
C TRP A 664 -47.05 -8.59 -21.68
N SER A 665 -47.90 -9.27 -20.92
CA SER A 665 -47.71 -9.48 -19.47
C SER A 665 -46.48 -10.33 -19.20
N ARG A 666 -46.28 -11.42 -19.95
CA ARG A 666 -45.06 -12.24 -19.89
C ARG A 666 -43.82 -11.44 -20.28
N TYR A 667 -43.90 -10.61 -21.32
CA TYR A 667 -42.80 -9.73 -21.70
C TYR A 667 -42.46 -8.73 -20.58
N ALA A 668 -43.45 -8.07 -19.99
CA ALA A 668 -43.24 -7.15 -18.86
C ALA A 668 -42.59 -7.85 -17.65
N LEU A 669 -42.99 -9.09 -17.35
CA LEU A 669 -42.39 -9.87 -16.26
C LEU A 669 -40.91 -10.17 -16.50
N THR A 670 -40.45 -10.27 -17.75
CA THR A 670 -39.01 -10.44 -18.04
C THR A 670 -38.16 -9.27 -17.54
N PHE A 671 -38.72 -8.06 -17.45
CA PHE A 671 -38.03 -6.91 -16.87
C PHE A 671 -37.75 -7.13 -15.39
N LEU A 672 -38.74 -7.64 -14.64
CA LEU A 672 -38.63 -7.88 -13.21
C LEU A 672 -37.76 -9.11 -12.89
N VAL A 673 -37.86 -10.19 -13.68
CA VAL A 673 -36.99 -11.36 -13.55
C VAL A 673 -35.53 -10.94 -13.77
N SER A 674 -35.26 -10.19 -14.84
CA SER A 674 -33.91 -9.73 -15.16
C SER A 674 -33.40 -8.75 -14.11
N ALA A 675 -34.18 -7.73 -13.73
CA ALA A 675 -33.79 -6.74 -12.75
C ALA A 675 -33.50 -7.34 -11.38
N GLY A 676 -34.36 -8.26 -10.90
CA GLY A 676 -34.16 -8.92 -9.62
C GLY A 676 -32.92 -9.82 -9.60
N THR A 677 -32.71 -10.61 -10.66
CA THR A 677 -31.59 -11.54 -10.73
C THR A 677 -30.25 -10.81 -10.84
N PHE A 678 -30.15 -9.81 -11.72
CA PHE A 678 -28.94 -9.01 -11.87
C PHE A 678 -28.72 -8.02 -10.70
N GLY A 679 -29.78 -7.60 -10.01
CA GLY A 679 -29.68 -6.79 -8.79
C GLY A 679 -29.05 -7.55 -7.61
N ILE A 680 -29.30 -8.86 -7.49
CA ILE A 680 -28.55 -9.71 -6.54
C ILE A 680 -27.07 -9.75 -6.97
N TYR A 681 -26.81 -9.96 -8.25
CA TYR A 681 -25.45 -10.10 -8.78
C TYR A 681 -24.60 -8.84 -8.56
N SER A 682 -25.16 -7.63 -8.75
CA SER A 682 -24.44 -6.37 -8.50
C SER A 682 -24.16 -6.08 -7.03
N THR A 683 -25.01 -6.58 -6.11
CA THR A 683 -24.89 -6.30 -4.67
C THR A 683 -24.05 -7.34 -3.91
N THR A 684 -24.00 -8.58 -4.39
CA THR A 684 -23.38 -9.71 -3.67
C THR A 684 -21.89 -9.90 -3.95
N TYR A 685 -21.42 -9.60 -5.17
CA TYR A 685 -19.98 -9.66 -5.50
C TYR A 685 -19.13 -8.69 -4.68
N PRO A 686 -19.53 -7.41 -4.54
CA PRO A 686 -18.82 -6.48 -3.66
C PRO A 686 -18.86 -6.91 -2.20
N TRP A 687 -19.93 -7.59 -1.77
CA TRP A 687 -20.14 -7.99 -0.38
C TRP A 687 -19.10 -8.99 0.13
N LEU A 688 -18.66 -9.93 -0.69
CA LEU A 688 -17.54 -10.81 -0.36
C LEU A 688 -16.25 -9.99 -0.14
N SER A 689 -15.94 -9.11 -1.08
CA SER A 689 -14.70 -8.31 -1.06
C SER A 689 -14.60 -7.31 0.10
N SER A 690 -15.74 -6.89 0.66
CA SER A 690 -15.83 -6.04 1.85
C SER A 690 -15.86 -6.82 3.15
N THR A 691 -16.23 -8.10 3.10
CA THR A 691 -16.27 -8.96 4.29
C THR A 691 -14.88 -9.52 4.59
N ILE A 692 -14.12 -9.92 3.57
CA ILE A 692 -12.77 -10.46 3.73
C ILE A 692 -11.78 -9.39 3.26
N VAL A 693 -11.27 -8.63 4.21
CA VAL A 693 -10.48 -7.41 3.94
C VAL A 693 -8.99 -7.71 3.92
N GLN A 694 -8.53 -8.57 4.81
CA GLN A 694 -7.12 -8.91 4.99
C GLN A 694 -6.94 -10.36 5.46
N PRO A 695 -5.74 -10.95 5.29
CA PRO A 695 -4.61 -10.48 4.46
C PRO A 695 -4.96 -10.34 2.96
N ARG A 696 -4.20 -9.55 2.19
CA ARG A 696 -4.43 -9.35 0.73
C ARG A 696 -4.47 -10.68 -0.03
N VAL A 697 -3.58 -11.61 0.32
CA VAL A 697 -3.48 -12.93 -0.31
C VAL A 697 -4.68 -13.81 0.08
N LYS A 698 -5.13 -13.77 1.35
CA LYS A 698 -6.36 -14.47 1.78
C LYS A 698 -7.58 -13.93 1.03
N ARG A 699 -7.70 -12.60 0.91
CA ARG A 699 -8.78 -11.94 0.16
C ARG A 699 -8.77 -12.36 -1.32
N ALA A 700 -7.62 -12.33 -1.98
CA ALA A 700 -7.46 -12.78 -3.35
C ALA A 700 -7.86 -14.26 -3.51
N ALA A 701 -7.40 -15.13 -2.61
CA ALA A 701 -7.76 -16.54 -2.58
C ALA A 701 -9.27 -16.76 -2.34
N SER A 702 -9.88 -16.04 -1.39
CA SER A 702 -11.31 -16.11 -1.11
C SER A 702 -12.16 -15.66 -2.30
N ILE A 703 -11.79 -14.56 -2.96
CA ILE A 703 -12.43 -14.09 -4.19
C ILE A 703 -12.28 -15.16 -5.27
N GLY A 704 -11.06 -15.68 -5.49
CA GLY A 704 -10.78 -16.72 -6.47
C GLY A 704 -11.59 -17.99 -6.25
N ILE A 705 -11.63 -18.53 -5.03
CA ILE A 705 -12.40 -19.73 -4.66
C ILE A 705 -13.90 -19.50 -4.88
N ALA A 706 -14.43 -18.38 -4.39
CA ALA A 706 -15.85 -18.08 -4.55
C ALA A 706 -16.26 -17.93 -6.01
N ASN A 707 -15.44 -17.23 -6.82
CA ASN A 707 -15.67 -17.08 -8.25
C ASN A 707 -15.56 -18.42 -9.00
N THR A 708 -14.59 -19.26 -8.63
CA THR A 708 -14.38 -20.58 -9.25
C THR A 708 -15.61 -21.46 -9.03
N LEU A 709 -16.12 -21.50 -7.79
CA LEU A 709 -17.35 -22.23 -7.49
C LEU A 709 -18.57 -21.58 -8.14
N ALA A 710 -18.60 -20.24 -8.22
CA ALA A 710 -19.69 -19.54 -8.89
C ALA A 710 -19.80 -19.92 -10.37
N ASN A 711 -18.68 -19.91 -11.10
CA ASN A 711 -18.62 -20.26 -12.51
C ASN A 711 -18.82 -21.76 -12.77
N SER A 712 -18.68 -22.63 -11.76
CA SER A 712 -19.07 -24.04 -11.87
C SER A 712 -20.56 -24.21 -12.18
N ALA A 713 -21.40 -23.24 -11.80
CA ALA A 713 -22.81 -23.20 -12.17
C ALA A 713 -23.01 -23.23 -13.69
N SER A 714 -22.16 -22.55 -14.45
CA SER A 714 -22.26 -22.49 -15.91
C SER A 714 -22.03 -23.85 -16.58
N LEU A 715 -21.32 -24.79 -15.93
CA LEU A 715 -21.12 -26.14 -16.48
C LEU A 715 -22.44 -26.90 -16.61
N PHE A 716 -23.31 -26.81 -15.60
CA PHE A 716 -24.59 -27.54 -15.57
C PHE A 716 -25.79 -26.67 -15.98
N ALA A 717 -25.77 -25.36 -15.71
CA ALA A 717 -26.94 -24.49 -15.96
C ALA A 717 -27.23 -24.29 -17.45
N ASN A 718 -26.23 -24.44 -18.32
CA ASN A 718 -26.46 -24.44 -19.78
C ASN A 718 -27.33 -25.63 -20.24
N TYR A 719 -27.35 -26.73 -19.49
CA TYR A 719 -28.19 -27.89 -19.77
C TYR A 719 -29.64 -27.71 -19.26
N PHE A 720 -29.95 -26.65 -18.51
CA PHE A 720 -31.34 -26.34 -18.15
C PHE A 720 -32.19 -25.95 -19.37
N TRP A 721 -31.55 -25.50 -20.44
CA TRP A 721 -32.20 -24.92 -21.62
C TRP A 721 -32.11 -25.84 -22.85
N LEU A 722 -32.14 -27.16 -22.63
CA LEU A 722 -32.22 -28.12 -23.73
C LEU A 722 -33.54 -27.95 -24.50
N ASP A 723 -33.47 -28.12 -25.82
CA ASP A 723 -34.62 -27.96 -26.73
C ASP A 723 -35.79 -28.89 -26.36
N GLN A 724 -35.51 -30.03 -25.72
CA GLN A 724 -36.53 -30.98 -25.21
C GLN A 724 -37.46 -30.39 -24.14
N TYR A 725 -37.04 -29.32 -23.46
CA TYR A 725 -37.85 -28.65 -22.43
C TYR A 725 -38.72 -27.52 -23.00
N GLY A 726 -38.59 -27.21 -24.30
CA GLY A 726 -39.47 -26.28 -24.99
C GLY A 726 -40.88 -26.86 -25.22
N PRO A 727 -41.87 -26.04 -25.62
CA PRO A 727 -41.78 -24.61 -25.89
C PRO A 727 -41.97 -23.71 -24.66
N ASP A 728 -42.50 -24.20 -23.55
CA ASP A 728 -42.79 -23.37 -22.36
C ASP A 728 -41.61 -23.25 -21.38
N PHE A 729 -40.60 -24.13 -21.48
CA PHE A 729 -39.44 -24.19 -20.58
C PHE A 729 -39.79 -24.22 -19.09
N ARG A 730 -40.93 -24.82 -18.71
CA ARG A 730 -41.39 -24.87 -17.30
C ARG A 730 -40.38 -25.55 -16.39
N VAL A 731 -39.75 -26.63 -16.87
CA VAL A 731 -38.69 -27.34 -16.15
C VAL A 731 -37.48 -26.43 -15.94
N SER A 732 -37.05 -25.71 -16.98
CA SER A 732 -35.95 -24.74 -16.92
C SER A 732 -36.24 -23.65 -15.88
N TRP A 733 -37.43 -23.04 -15.93
CA TRP A 733 -37.84 -22.02 -14.97
C TRP A 733 -37.96 -22.56 -13.53
N ALA A 734 -38.38 -23.81 -13.35
CA ALA A 734 -38.40 -24.45 -12.03
C ALA A 734 -36.98 -24.62 -11.48
N CYS A 735 -36.01 -25.01 -12.31
CA CYS A 735 -34.59 -25.05 -11.91
C CYS A 735 -34.09 -23.65 -11.52
N ILE A 736 -34.37 -22.62 -12.32
CA ILE A 736 -34.02 -21.23 -12.00
C ILE A 736 -34.63 -20.80 -10.66
N LEU A 737 -35.90 -21.07 -10.44
CA LEU A 737 -36.61 -20.73 -9.21
C LEU A 737 -35.98 -21.40 -7.98
N ALA A 738 -35.57 -22.67 -8.11
CA ALA A 738 -34.87 -23.38 -7.04
C ALA A 738 -33.54 -22.72 -6.66
N PHE A 739 -32.75 -22.29 -7.66
CA PHE A 739 -31.50 -21.56 -7.40
C PHE A 739 -31.73 -20.13 -6.89
N GLN A 740 -32.77 -19.43 -7.35
CA GLN A 740 -33.16 -18.14 -6.78
C GLN A 740 -33.54 -18.27 -5.29
N GLY A 741 -34.29 -19.32 -4.94
CA GLY A 741 -34.64 -19.63 -3.56
C GLY A 741 -33.42 -19.97 -2.69
N LEU A 742 -32.49 -20.77 -3.21
CA LEU A 742 -31.22 -21.07 -2.55
C LEU A 742 -30.40 -19.79 -2.33
N GLY A 743 -30.29 -18.93 -3.35
CA GLY A 743 -29.60 -17.64 -3.25
C GLY A 743 -30.22 -16.74 -2.18
N PHE A 744 -31.55 -16.66 -2.13
CA PHE A 744 -32.26 -15.91 -1.08
C PHE A 744 -31.98 -16.46 0.33
N ALA A 745 -32.00 -17.78 0.50
CA ALA A 745 -31.65 -18.41 1.77
C ALA A 745 -30.20 -18.09 2.19
N CYS A 746 -29.25 -18.12 1.25
CA CYS A 746 -27.87 -17.72 1.50
C CYS A 746 -27.75 -16.24 1.87
N ILE A 747 -28.47 -15.32 1.23
CA ILE A 747 -28.49 -13.88 1.60
C ILE A 747 -28.92 -13.72 3.06
N MET A 748 -29.96 -14.43 3.49
CA MET A 748 -30.45 -14.38 4.87
C MET A 748 -29.45 -15.00 5.85
N ALA A 749 -28.80 -16.11 5.48
CA ALA A 749 -27.77 -16.76 6.29
C ALA A 749 -26.53 -15.86 6.48
N VAL A 750 -26.04 -15.22 5.41
CA VAL A 750 -24.92 -14.26 5.48
C VAL A 750 -25.32 -13.06 6.35
N ARG A 751 -26.51 -12.49 6.14
CA ARG A 751 -27.02 -11.38 6.98
C ARG A 751 -27.05 -11.76 8.46
N TYR A 752 -27.53 -12.96 8.79
CA TYR A 752 -27.59 -13.45 10.17
C TYR A 752 -26.19 -13.64 10.75
N SER A 753 -25.29 -14.29 10.02
CA SER A 753 -23.89 -14.51 10.41
C SER A 753 -23.16 -13.19 10.71
N LEU A 754 -23.26 -12.20 9.81
CA LEU A 754 -22.58 -10.90 9.98
C LEU A 754 -23.19 -10.06 11.10
N LYS A 755 -24.52 -10.08 11.26
CA LYS A 755 -25.17 -9.40 12.40
C LYS A 755 -24.78 -10.01 13.74
N ARG A 756 -24.69 -11.34 13.81
CA ARG A 756 -24.26 -12.05 15.01
C ARG A 756 -22.81 -11.71 15.35
N ALA A 757 -21.93 -11.65 14.35
CA ALA A 757 -20.54 -11.23 14.53
C ALA A 757 -20.43 -9.76 15.01
N ASN A 758 -21.16 -8.84 14.39
CA ASN A 758 -21.18 -7.44 14.82
C ASN A 758 -21.68 -7.28 16.26
N LYS A 759 -22.71 -8.03 16.67
CA LYS A 759 -23.19 -8.01 18.05
C LYS A 759 -22.12 -8.53 19.03
N ALA A 760 -21.42 -9.61 18.67
CA ALA A 760 -20.32 -10.12 19.48
C ALA A 760 -19.19 -9.09 19.59
N PHE A 761 -18.89 -8.35 18.52
CA PHE A 761 -17.93 -7.25 18.56
C PHE A 761 -18.36 -6.10 19.48
N ASP A 762 -19.64 -5.73 19.49
CA ASP A 762 -20.17 -4.71 20.40
C ASP A 762 -20.03 -5.14 21.86
N GLU A 763 -20.31 -6.41 22.18
CA GLU A 763 -20.14 -6.99 23.52
C GLU A 763 -18.66 -7.05 23.93
N LEU A 764 -17.76 -7.38 22.98
CA LEU A 764 -16.32 -7.46 23.22
C LEU A 764 -15.69 -6.08 23.43
N SER A 765 -16.10 -5.08 22.63
CA SER A 765 -15.63 -3.69 22.74
C SER A 765 -16.08 -3.07 24.07
N ALA A 766 -17.19 -3.55 24.65
CA ALA A 766 -17.66 -3.08 25.95
C ALA A 766 -16.97 -3.76 27.15
N THR A 767 -16.27 -4.87 26.93
CA THR A 767 -15.70 -5.71 28.02
C THR A 767 -14.17 -5.74 28.03
N VAL A 768 -13.51 -5.59 26.89
CA VAL A 768 -12.05 -5.57 26.76
C VAL A 768 -11.56 -4.13 26.79
N ASP A 769 -10.65 -3.82 27.72
CA ASP A 769 -9.97 -2.52 27.77
C ASP A 769 -9.03 -2.38 26.57
N GLU A 770 -9.28 -1.39 25.72
CA GLU A 770 -8.48 -1.09 24.52
C GLU A 770 -7.01 -0.78 24.84
N THR A 771 -6.70 -0.43 26.10
CA THR A 771 -5.34 -0.13 26.58
C THR A 771 -4.59 -1.37 27.10
N SER A 772 -5.26 -2.52 27.22
CA SER A 772 -4.65 -3.77 27.70
C SER A 772 -4.10 -4.61 26.55
N GLU A 773 -2.78 -4.52 26.30
CA GLU A 773 -2.11 -5.31 25.26
C GLU A 773 -2.35 -6.83 25.40
N GLU A 774 -2.38 -7.34 26.62
CA GLU A 774 -2.57 -8.77 26.89
C GLU A 774 -4.02 -9.25 26.60
N GLY A 775 -5.01 -8.37 26.81
CA GLY A 775 -6.41 -8.65 26.50
C GLY A 775 -6.69 -8.65 25.00
N VAL A 776 -6.10 -7.70 24.27
CA VAL A 776 -6.27 -7.55 22.82
C VAL A 776 -5.53 -8.64 22.04
N ASN A 777 -4.32 -9.01 22.46
CA ASN A 777 -3.51 -10.04 21.77
C ASN A 777 -4.11 -11.46 21.83
N ARG A 778 -5.04 -11.73 22.75
CA ARG A 778 -5.76 -13.03 22.85
C ARG A 778 -6.95 -13.15 21.90
N LEU A 779 -7.37 -12.05 21.26
CA LEU A 779 -8.51 -12.01 20.36
C LEU A 779 -8.12 -12.44 18.93
N ASP A 780 -9.09 -12.96 18.16
CA ASP A 780 -8.88 -13.16 16.72
C ASP A 780 -8.69 -11.80 16.00
N LYS A 781 -8.07 -11.81 14.81
CA LYS A 781 -7.73 -10.57 14.08
C LYS A 781 -8.94 -9.69 13.73
N ASP A 782 -10.12 -10.27 13.47
CA ASP A 782 -11.31 -9.46 13.19
C ASP A 782 -11.84 -8.80 14.47
N SER A 783 -11.78 -9.52 15.59
CA SER A 783 -12.13 -9.05 16.93
C SER A 783 -11.16 -7.97 17.43
N GLN A 784 -9.85 -8.11 17.20
CA GLN A 784 -8.84 -7.08 17.49
C GLN A 784 -9.15 -5.78 16.76
N ARG A 785 -9.44 -5.86 15.45
CA ARG A 785 -9.84 -4.68 14.65
C ARG A 785 -11.14 -4.06 15.14
N ALA A 786 -12.07 -4.88 15.61
CA ALA A 786 -13.35 -4.40 16.08
C ALA A 786 -13.24 -3.60 17.38
N VAL A 787 -12.32 -4.00 18.26
CA VAL A 787 -11.99 -3.33 19.53
C VAL A 787 -11.11 -2.10 19.28
N LEU A 788 -9.99 -2.24 18.56
CA LEU A 788 -9.02 -1.14 18.37
C LEU A 788 -9.49 -0.04 17.39
N ASN A 789 -10.19 -0.43 16.31
CA ASN A 789 -10.48 0.46 15.18
C ASN A 789 -11.99 0.62 14.91
N GLY A 790 -12.85 0.12 15.80
CA GLY A 790 -14.30 0.17 15.63
C GLY A 790 -14.80 -0.59 14.39
N PHE A 791 -14.06 -1.59 13.90
CA PHE A 791 -14.43 -2.34 12.70
C PHE A 791 -15.79 -3.04 12.85
N ARG A 792 -16.65 -2.92 11.83
CA ARG A 792 -17.94 -3.61 11.75
C ARG A 792 -18.18 -4.13 10.33
N PHE A 793 -18.80 -5.31 10.21
CA PHE A 793 -19.19 -5.86 8.92
C PHE A 793 -20.37 -5.10 8.33
N ILE A 794 -20.31 -4.86 7.01
CA ILE A 794 -21.45 -4.36 6.22
C ILE A 794 -22.46 -5.49 6.09
N THR A 795 -23.67 -5.29 6.65
CA THR A 795 -24.70 -6.34 6.71
C THR A 795 -25.60 -6.40 5.51
#